data_AF-A0A1R2C934-F1
#
_entry.id   AF-A0A1R2C934-F1
#
_cell.length_a   1.000
_cell.length_b   1.000
_cell.length_c   1.000
_cell.angle_alpha   90.00
_cell.angle_beta   90.00
_cell.angle_gamma   90.00
#
_symmetry.space_group_name_H-M   'P 1'
#
loop_
_entity.id
_entity.type
_entity.pdbx_description
1 polymer ?
#
loop_
_entity_poly.entity_id
_entity_poly.type
_entity_poly.pdbx_seq_one_letter_code
_entity_poly.pdbx_strand_id
1 'polypeptide(L)'
;MASDYQIPYLCWWNCPSSQNDFLFRIYANCDEISQKINSVVEFLNWTNSAVFYDDSVCSNNILQNLKYKEKLYAPSGMITHTNSIISRFVKTSGIKTWILIVEAESSAEIQSELIVNNMMREGVGILASPYSGPGLDYDGVLKLAYKGQEYANSTNQLVFYVLKSLLDNIDEIMKENKVDDIYSALVSIFNMHVPTENLALFNIQNSEIIQIEETMINSSVIYDIDTIQWVGGSKNPPSNSKTKINFSLSAGITNSSNTAQTGNQNMMNGVYIAVEDINNDTNRLPGFEFRSIDIPCYTSSTKINISCYDTYSDQIGLFHMSPHSEAYSILLYNYITNFDLNLFGTSDGLIMGNKNNYPSYISTGIPYKYEVNALLQVIKLMGFNSIAVIRSNSSSSIEWSDWAIEDAKNYKISVLNNVSNNILNISASGSIINGDNIIENVVNSLSRIIIAAVSEITLLEIFSKFIDLGLEAGDIYVTTKSLKLETVTNISNPNFNKTKDMILGTFIVGSAFFQGEVGKKTEEIFKSRFNSYSRRTCDYYDDFMLGANAIEILINSGKDYEKSTNIMREARKAKFQGCNGIIKVIDYTNLRESEMYTMSQITYKDGNYVMHQVAHYYPTGTTVFQIAEELYWTQFGLPSSIRINDWPCPFKPSLLKVFDEGRTVVWVICSIISLFTVANTIFIWKKFWAKDIKMLTEKQEISFQDTVILITVLVELFQIASMGPDIDNLSGFMKSITSSVS
;
A
#
# COMPACT_ATOMS: atom_id res chain seq x y z
N MET A 1 67.65 52.76 29.00
CA MET A 1 66.20 52.80 28.69
C MET A 1 66.03 52.08 27.37
N ALA A 2 65.68 50.79 27.41
CA ALA A 2 65.28 50.05 26.22
C ALA A 2 63.87 50.53 25.88
N SER A 3 63.70 51.14 24.72
CA SER A 3 62.38 51.43 24.17
C SER A 3 61.67 50.09 23.95
N ASP A 4 60.48 49.95 24.51
CA ASP A 4 59.55 48.86 24.20
C ASP A 4 59.29 48.88 22.69
N TYR A 5 60.03 48.06 21.94
CA TYR A 5 59.72 47.78 20.54
C TYR A 5 58.42 46.98 20.53
N GLN A 6 57.30 47.69 20.36
CA GLN A 6 56.01 47.07 20.11
C GLN A 6 56.04 46.45 18.71
N ILE A 7 55.78 45.14 18.67
CA ILE A 7 55.86 44.33 17.45
C ILE A 7 54.64 44.66 16.57
N PRO A 8 54.84 44.98 15.28
CA PRO A 8 53.73 45.20 14.35
C PRO A 8 52.84 43.96 14.25
N TYR A 9 51.53 44.13 14.46
CA TYR A 9 50.53 43.06 14.31
C TYR A 9 49.91 43.14 12.93
N LEU A 10 49.98 42.04 12.16
CA LEU A 10 49.46 41.95 10.81
C LEU A 10 48.10 41.27 10.80
N CYS A 11 47.09 41.90 10.20
CA CYS A 11 45.76 41.31 10.01
C CYS A 11 45.31 41.50 8.55
N TRP A 12 44.65 40.46 8.00
CA TRP A 12 44.26 40.33 6.58
C TRP A 12 42.74 40.44 6.36
N TRP A 13 41.95 39.74 7.20
CA TRP A 13 40.49 39.58 7.03
C TRP A 13 39.67 40.09 8.22
N ASN A 14 40.23 39.99 9.44
CA ASN A 14 39.52 40.29 10.69
C ASN A 14 40.38 41.21 11.59
N CYS A 15 40.42 42.50 11.24
CA CYS A 15 41.15 43.51 12.02
C CYS A 15 40.23 44.14 13.06
N PRO A 16 40.53 44.10 14.37
CA PRO A 16 39.76 44.84 15.37
C PRO A 16 39.84 46.34 15.06
N SER A 17 38.72 47.04 15.19
CA SER A 17 38.57 48.47 14.90
C SER A 17 39.29 49.38 15.92
N SER A 18 40.10 48.86 16.83
CA SER A 18 40.78 49.67 17.85
C SER A 18 41.86 50.59 17.23
N GLN A 19 41.82 51.85 17.65
CA GLN A 19 42.67 52.97 17.23
C GLN A 19 44.07 52.92 17.89
N ASN A 20 44.83 51.84 17.71
CA ASN A 20 46.25 51.90 17.99
C ASN A 20 47.00 52.21 16.70
N ASP A 21 47.60 53.41 16.64
CA ASP A 21 48.28 54.02 15.48
C ASP A 21 49.52 53.25 14.96
N PHE A 22 49.83 52.08 15.52
CA PHE A 22 50.98 51.23 15.16
C PHE A 22 50.60 49.82 14.66
N LEU A 23 49.33 49.59 14.33
CA LEU A 23 48.88 48.33 13.73
C LEU A 23 49.01 48.41 12.19
N PHE A 24 49.86 47.58 11.59
CA PHE A 24 50.03 47.50 10.14
C PHE A 24 49.00 46.52 9.56
N ARG A 25 48.13 46.99 8.67
CA ARG A 25 46.94 46.23 8.21
C ARG A 25 47.00 46.00 6.72
N ILE A 26 46.95 44.73 6.30
CA ILE A 26 46.80 44.44 4.87
C ILE A 26 45.32 44.26 4.61
N TYR A 27 44.72 45.13 3.80
CA TYR A 27 43.31 45.06 3.49
C TYR A 27 43.07 44.20 2.26
N ALA A 28 42.30 43.12 2.41
CA ALA A 28 41.59 42.55 1.28
C ALA A 28 40.50 43.54 0.83
N ASN A 29 40.43 43.83 -0.48
CA ASN A 29 39.37 44.68 -1.02
C ASN A 29 38.05 43.91 -1.10
N CYS A 30 37.26 43.96 -0.02
CA CYS A 30 36.03 43.16 0.11
C CYS A 30 34.97 43.49 -0.94
N ASP A 31 34.88 44.75 -1.38
CA ASP A 31 33.94 45.18 -2.43
C ASP A 31 34.27 44.52 -3.76
N GLU A 32 35.56 44.43 -4.09
CA GLU A 32 36.03 43.83 -5.33
C GLU A 32 35.92 42.30 -5.29
N ILE A 33 36.30 41.67 -4.18
CA ILE A 33 36.07 40.24 -3.97
C ILE A 33 34.58 39.94 -4.13
N SER A 34 33.71 40.78 -3.57
CA SER A 34 32.26 40.67 -3.73
C SER A 34 31.82 40.78 -5.19
N GLN A 35 32.32 41.77 -5.94
CA GLN A 35 32.02 41.91 -7.37
C GLN A 35 32.47 40.70 -8.18
N LYS A 36 33.66 40.16 -7.89
CA LYS A 36 34.22 39.00 -8.59
C LYS A 36 33.46 37.70 -8.26
N ILE A 37 33.12 37.47 -7.00
CA ILE A 37 32.28 36.32 -6.63
C ILE A 37 30.92 36.45 -7.32
N ASN A 38 30.32 37.64 -7.33
CA ASN A 38 29.06 37.88 -8.03
C ASN A 38 29.16 37.61 -9.53
N SER A 39 30.23 38.04 -10.20
CA SER A 39 30.41 37.76 -11.64
C SER A 39 30.52 36.26 -11.91
N VAL A 40 31.21 35.51 -11.05
CA VAL A 40 31.29 34.04 -11.16
C VAL A 40 29.91 33.41 -10.94
N VAL A 41 29.20 33.80 -9.88
CA VAL A 41 27.87 33.24 -9.55
C VAL A 41 26.84 33.56 -10.63
N GLU A 42 26.86 34.77 -11.20
CA GLU A 42 25.97 35.16 -12.29
C GLU A 42 26.30 34.41 -13.58
N PHE A 43 27.60 34.27 -13.93
CA PHE A 43 28.03 33.49 -15.09
C PHE A 43 27.59 32.03 -14.99
N LEU A 44 27.79 31.40 -13.82
CA LEU A 44 27.41 30.01 -13.57
C LEU A 44 25.91 29.81 -13.35
N ASN A 45 25.12 30.89 -13.27
CA ASN A 45 23.69 30.88 -12.96
C ASN A 45 23.37 30.17 -11.63
N TRP A 46 24.19 30.41 -10.62
CA TRP A 46 24.13 29.79 -9.30
C TRP A 46 23.09 30.46 -8.37
N THR A 47 21.87 30.65 -8.87
CA THR A 47 20.79 31.35 -8.15
C THR A 47 20.22 30.59 -6.95
N ASN A 48 20.46 29.27 -6.87
CA ASN A 48 19.95 28.38 -5.83
C ASN A 48 21.08 27.92 -4.89
N SER A 49 21.98 28.82 -4.50
CA SER A 49 23.17 28.50 -3.69
C SER A 49 22.99 28.77 -2.20
N ALA A 50 23.73 28.04 -1.38
CA ALA A 50 23.89 28.30 0.04
C ALA A 50 25.24 28.95 0.32
N VAL A 51 25.26 29.97 1.18
CA VAL A 51 26.47 30.73 1.50
C VAL A 51 26.87 30.44 2.94
N PHE A 52 28.08 29.91 3.14
CA PHE A 52 28.70 29.79 4.44
C PHE A 52 29.45 31.09 4.74
N TYR A 53 29.20 31.67 5.92
CA TYR A 53 29.80 32.94 6.33
C TYR A 53 30.20 32.97 7.80
N ASP A 54 31.15 33.85 8.14
CA ASP A 54 31.59 34.16 9.50
C ASP A 54 31.27 35.62 9.90
N ASP A 55 31.62 36.02 11.13
CA ASP A 55 31.35 37.36 11.65
C ASP A 55 32.32 38.45 11.15
N SER A 56 33.25 38.13 10.25
CA SER A 56 34.19 39.14 9.78
C SER A 56 33.45 40.24 8.98
N VAL A 57 34.00 41.45 9.05
CA VAL A 57 33.45 42.62 8.32
C VAL A 57 33.41 42.34 6.81
N CYS A 58 34.45 41.66 6.30
CA CYS A 58 34.55 41.32 4.89
C CYS A 58 33.47 40.33 4.45
N SER A 59 33.27 39.25 5.21
CA SER A 59 32.24 38.24 4.92
C SER A 59 30.84 38.85 4.93
N ASN A 60 30.56 39.73 5.89
CA ASN A 60 29.29 40.46 5.94
C ASN A 60 29.07 41.39 4.75
N ASN A 61 30.11 42.10 4.29
CA ASN A 61 30.02 42.96 3.12
C ASN A 61 29.76 42.14 1.84
N ILE A 62 30.51 41.05 1.62
CA ILE A 62 30.30 40.16 0.48
C ILE A 62 28.88 39.59 0.50
N LEU A 63 28.41 39.13 1.67
CA LEU A 63 27.07 38.56 1.84
C LEU A 63 25.95 39.55 1.48
N GLN A 64 26.09 40.84 1.77
CA GLN A 64 25.05 41.85 1.46
C GLN A 64 24.84 42.03 -0.04
N ASN A 65 25.88 41.85 -0.83
CA ASN A 65 25.87 42.09 -2.26
C ASN A 65 25.61 40.81 -3.07
N LEU A 66 25.59 39.64 -2.44
CA LEU A 66 25.49 38.35 -3.11
C LEU A 66 24.04 37.87 -3.24
N LYS A 67 23.67 37.32 -4.41
CA LYS A 67 22.39 36.62 -4.60
C LYS A 67 22.54 35.18 -4.14
N TYR A 68 21.77 34.79 -3.13
CA TYR A 68 21.74 33.42 -2.60
C TYR A 68 20.34 33.04 -2.13
N LYS A 69 20.12 31.74 -1.93
CA LYS A 69 18.87 31.22 -1.36
C LYS A 69 18.95 31.05 0.15
N GLU A 70 20.06 30.52 0.65
CA GLU A 70 20.26 30.26 2.08
C GLU A 70 21.61 30.80 2.56
N LYS A 71 21.66 31.24 3.83
CA LYS A 71 22.90 31.62 4.51
C LYS A 71 23.11 30.76 5.75
N LEU A 72 24.34 30.31 5.96
CA LEU A 72 24.73 29.37 7.00
C LEU A 72 25.92 29.95 7.76
N TYR A 73 25.72 30.21 9.04
CA TYR A 73 26.76 30.79 9.89
C TYR A 73 27.72 29.70 10.37
N ALA A 74 29.02 29.87 10.11
CA ALA A 74 30.07 28.89 10.39
C ALA A 74 31.38 29.58 10.87
N PRO A 75 31.44 30.02 12.13
CA PRO A 75 32.63 30.66 12.70
C PRO A 75 33.77 29.65 12.94
N SER A 76 35.00 30.14 13.10
CA SER A 76 36.16 29.30 13.40
C SER A 76 36.11 28.66 14.80
N GLY A 77 36.66 27.45 14.90
CA GLY A 77 36.85 26.74 16.18
C GLY A 77 35.63 26.02 16.77
N MET A 78 34.53 25.83 16.01
CA MET A 78 33.31 25.16 16.50
C MET A 78 33.00 23.82 15.78
N ILE A 79 33.90 22.84 15.93
CA ILE A 79 33.80 21.50 15.28
C ILE A 79 32.45 20.81 15.46
N THR A 80 31.86 20.89 16.65
CA THR A 80 30.58 20.23 16.96
C THR A 80 29.37 20.88 16.28
N HIS A 81 29.48 22.13 15.80
CA HIS A 81 28.41 22.83 15.12
C HIS A 81 28.37 22.54 13.61
N THR A 82 29.50 22.33 12.95
CA THR A 82 29.59 22.19 11.49
C THR A 82 28.92 20.92 10.98
N ASN A 83 29.15 19.77 11.62
CA ASN A 83 28.45 18.53 11.29
C ASN A 83 26.92 18.70 11.45
N SER A 84 26.48 19.33 12.53
CA SER A 84 25.04 19.62 12.72
C SER A 84 24.51 20.57 11.65
N ILE A 85 25.29 21.54 11.18
CA ILE A 85 24.86 22.47 10.13
C ILE A 85 24.70 21.71 8.80
N ILE A 86 25.71 20.93 8.42
CA ILE A 86 25.73 20.18 7.16
C ILE A 86 24.63 19.11 7.13
N SER A 87 24.56 18.28 8.16
CA SER A 87 23.57 17.21 8.23
C SER A 87 22.13 17.71 8.33
N ARG A 88 21.89 18.84 9.03
CA ARG A 88 20.52 19.31 9.31
C ARG A 88 19.99 20.36 8.36
N PHE A 89 20.84 21.20 7.80
CA PHE A 89 20.43 22.32 6.96
C PHE A 89 20.88 22.13 5.52
N VAL A 90 22.14 21.78 5.29
CA VAL A 90 22.65 21.69 3.91
C VAL A 90 22.03 20.49 3.20
N LYS A 91 22.10 19.30 3.81
CA LYS A 91 21.57 18.07 3.23
C LYS A 91 20.05 18.14 2.99
N THR A 92 19.31 18.80 3.88
CA THR A 92 17.85 18.93 3.82
C THR A 92 17.37 20.09 2.94
N SER A 93 18.21 21.07 2.61
CA SER A 93 17.85 22.15 1.67
C SER A 93 17.74 21.69 0.21
N GLY A 94 18.39 20.57 -0.13
CA GLY A 94 18.51 20.08 -1.50
C GLY A 94 19.39 20.95 -2.39
N ILE A 95 20.12 21.91 -1.81
CA ILE A 95 21.04 22.81 -2.50
C ILE A 95 22.34 22.08 -2.84
N LYS A 96 22.78 22.18 -4.10
CA LYS A 96 23.99 21.53 -4.63
C LYS A 96 25.15 22.48 -4.89
N THR A 97 24.92 23.79 -4.77
CA THR A 97 25.93 24.82 -5.01
C THR A 97 26.19 25.59 -3.72
N TRP A 98 27.44 25.63 -3.30
CA TRP A 98 27.85 26.23 -2.04
C TRP A 98 28.94 27.28 -2.25
N ILE A 99 28.83 28.38 -1.53
CA ILE A 99 29.77 29.48 -1.59
C ILE A 99 30.38 29.64 -0.20
N LEU A 100 31.70 29.57 -0.10
CA LEU A 100 32.43 29.63 1.16
C LEU A 100 33.05 31.02 1.31
N ILE A 101 32.58 31.76 2.31
CA ILE A 101 33.07 33.09 2.71
C ILE A 101 33.38 33.04 4.21
N VAL A 102 34.20 32.07 4.58
CA VAL A 102 34.63 31.76 5.95
C VAL A 102 36.15 31.72 6.03
N GLU A 103 36.69 31.67 7.24
CA GLU A 103 38.12 31.42 7.46
C GLU A 103 38.57 30.07 6.87
N ALA A 104 39.84 29.99 6.46
CA ALA A 104 40.43 28.79 5.87
C ALA A 104 40.23 27.52 6.74
N GLU A 105 40.39 27.65 8.06
CA GLU A 105 40.20 26.53 8.99
C GLU A 105 38.75 26.01 8.96
N SER A 106 37.76 26.91 9.02
CA SER A 106 36.34 26.57 8.89
C SER A 106 36.01 25.98 7.52
N SER A 107 36.62 26.50 6.47
CA SER A 107 36.44 26.03 5.09
C SER A 107 36.91 24.58 4.92
N ALA A 108 38.10 24.25 5.43
CA ALA A 108 38.65 22.90 5.44
C ALA A 108 37.78 21.94 6.28
N GLU A 109 37.26 22.42 7.41
CA GLU A 109 36.33 21.66 8.24
C GLU A 109 35.00 21.37 7.52
N ILE A 110 34.42 22.38 6.87
CA ILE A 110 33.22 22.23 6.03
C ILE A 110 33.48 21.20 4.93
N GLN A 111 34.61 21.28 4.22
CA GLN A 111 34.97 20.30 3.19
C GLN A 111 35.03 18.88 3.79
N SER A 112 35.70 18.70 4.93
CA SER A 112 35.80 17.40 5.60
C SER A 112 34.43 16.82 5.95
N GLU A 113 33.55 17.63 6.53
CA GLU A 113 32.20 17.22 6.89
C GLU A 113 31.30 16.96 5.67
N LEU A 114 31.46 17.70 4.58
CA LEU A 114 30.78 17.42 3.30
C LEU A 114 31.21 16.07 2.71
N ILE A 115 32.49 15.70 2.84
CA ILE A 115 32.99 14.37 2.43
C ILE A 115 32.38 13.28 3.32
N VAL A 116 32.45 13.44 4.64
CA VAL A 116 31.92 12.47 5.62
C VAL A 116 30.41 12.24 5.44
N ASN A 117 29.67 13.29 5.08
CA ASN A 117 28.22 13.21 4.83
C ASN A 117 27.86 12.79 3.39
N ASN A 118 28.82 12.32 2.59
CA ASN A 118 28.63 11.87 1.21
C ASN A 118 28.00 12.93 0.28
N MET A 119 28.35 14.19 0.52
CA MET A 119 27.85 15.32 -0.25
C MET A 119 28.82 15.78 -1.34
N MET A 120 30.09 15.40 -1.28
CA MET A 120 31.08 15.64 -2.34
C MET A 120 30.94 14.62 -3.47
N ARG A 121 29.90 14.79 -4.32
CA ARG A 121 29.57 13.88 -5.43
C ARG A 121 29.25 14.64 -6.72
N GLU A 122 29.13 13.90 -7.83
CA GLU A 122 28.81 14.47 -9.13
C GLU A 122 27.56 15.39 -9.07
N GLY A 123 27.68 16.57 -9.71
CA GLY A 123 26.62 17.57 -9.78
C GLY A 123 26.62 18.58 -8.63
N VAL A 124 27.69 18.63 -7.83
CA VAL A 124 27.92 19.62 -6.77
C VAL A 124 28.93 20.67 -7.21
N GLY A 125 28.69 21.92 -6.80
CA GLY A 125 29.57 23.06 -7.05
C GLY A 125 29.98 23.72 -5.75
N ILE A 126 31.27 24.02 -5.62
CA ILE A 126 31.80 24.78 -4.48
C ILE A 126 32.63 25.94 -5.01
N LEU A 127 32.36 27.15 -4.53
CA LEU A 127 33.14 28.35 -4.79
C LEU A 127 33.69 28.90 -3.48
N ALA A 128 35.00 28.88 -3.31
CA ALA A 128 35.68 29.43 -2.15
C ALA A 128 36.21 30.84 -2.41
N SER A 129 35.96 31.75 -1.48
CA SER A 129 36.57 33.08 -1.46
C SER A 129 38.09 32.99 -1.20
N PRO A 130 38.87 34.07 -1.44
CA PRO A 130 40.33 34.07 -1.22
C PRO A 130 40.77 33.68 0.18
N TYR A 131 39.96 33.97 1.19
CA TYR A 131 40.25 33.62 2.58
C TYR A 131 39.79 32.21 2.96
N SER A 132 38.82 31.67 2.21
CA SER A 132 38.32 30.31 2.39
C SER A 132 39.08 29.27 1.56
N GLY A 133 39.84 29.72 0.56
CA GLY A 133 40.61 28.86 -0.33
C GLY A 133 41.70 28.01 0.34
N PRO A 134 42.47 28.52 1.32
CA PRO A 134 43.57 27.74 1.87
C PRO A 134 43.09 26.46 2.56
N GLY A 135 43.79 25.35 2.31
CA GLY A 135 43.46 24.04 2.88
C GLY A 135 42.35 23.27 2.16
N LEU A 136 41.67 23.87 1.17
CA LEU A 136 40.79 23.13 0.25
C LEU A 136 41.60 22.45 -0.84
N ASP A 137 41.48 21.14 -0.97
CA ASP A 137 42.26 20.28 -1.86
C ASP A 137 41.41 19.31 -2.68
N TYR A 138 40.09 19.39 -2.59
CA TYR A 138 39.20 18.46 -3.27
C TYR A 138 39.01 18.81 -4.76
N ASP A 139 39.13 17.80 -5.62
CA ASP A 139 38.97 17.96 -7.07
C ASP A 139 37.59 18.51 -7.44
N GLY A 140 37.59 19.53 -8.28
CA GLY A 140 36.43 20.21 -8.82
C GLY A 140 35.92 21.40 -8.00
N VAL A 141 36.61 21.75 -6.90
CA VAL A 141 36.36 23.00 -6.17
C VAL A 141 36.86 24.20 -6.98
N LEU A 142 36.06 25.26 -7.04
CA LEU A 142 36.47 26.56 -7.56
C LEU A 142 37.03 27.42 -6.43
N LYS A 143 38.19 28.02 -6.68
CA LYS A 143 38.88 28.90 -5.73
C LYS A 143 39.07 30.26 -6.36
N LEU A 144 38.62 31.30 -5.69
CA LEU A 144 39.08 32.65 -6.00
C LEU A 144 40.35 32.91 -5.21
N ALA A 145 41.44 33.32 -5.85
CA ALA A 145 42.69 33.63 -5.17
C ALA A 145 43.44 34.73 -5.92
N TYR A 146 44.31 35.47 -5.23
CA TYR A 146 45.27 36.32 -5.92
C TYR A 146 46.43 35.46 -6.44
N LYS A 147 46.94 35.76 -7.63
CA LYS A 147 48.07 35.05 -8.23
C LYS A 147 49.26 34.94 -7.26
N GLY A 148 49.82 33.74 -7.13
CA GLY A 148 50.87 33.37 -6.18
C GLY A 148 50.37 32.93 -4.80
N GLN A 149 49.07 33.10 -4.49
CA GLN A 149 48.46 32.72 -3.20
C GLN A 149 47.59 31.46 -3.30
N GLU A 150 47.29 31.00 -4.51
CA GLU A 150 46.46 29.83 -4.79
C GLU A 150 46.99 28.55 -4.13
N TYR A 151 48.30 28.46 -3.92
CA TYR A 151 48.99 27.33 -3.28
C TYR A 151 49.05 27.40 -1.75
N ALA A 152 48.40 28.38 -1.11
CA ALA A 152 48.35 28.46 0.34
C ALA A 152 47.57 27.27 0.94
N ASN A 153 48.17 26.56 1.89
CA ASN A 153 47.52 25.46 2.61
C ASN A 153 47.02 25.87 4.01
N SER A 154 47.31 27.10 4.45
CA SER A 154 46.87 27.62 5.75
C SER A 154 46.77 29.14 5.72
N THR A 155 46.06 29.73 6.69
CA THR A 155 45.98 31.19 6.88
C THR A 155 47.37 31.82 7.03
N ASN A 156 48.29 31.17 7.74
CA ASN A 156 49.66 31.68 7.92
C ASN A 156 50.44 31.70 6.60
N GLN A 157 50.29 30.66 5.76
CA GLN A 157 50.91 30.64 4.44
C GLN A 157 50.29 31.67 3.50
N LEU A 158 48.97 31.86 3.55
CA LEU A 158 48.30 32.92 2.80
C LEU A 158 48.89 34.29 3.17
N VAL A 159 48.93 34.61 4.47
CA VAL A 159 49.53 35.85 4.97
C VAL A 159 50.99 36.00 4.52
N PHE A 160 51.78 34.93 4.59
CA PHE A 160 53.16 34.94 4.12
C PHE A 160 53.27 35.23 2.62
N TYR A 161 52.48 34.56 1.78
CA TYR A 161 52.51 34.78 0.33
C TYR A 161 52.09 36.19 -0.04
N VAL A 162 51.19 36.79 0.72
CA VAL A 162 50.81 38.16 0.41
C VAL A 162 51.85 39.15 0.85
N LEU A 163 52.39 39.00 2.05
CA LEU A 163 53.53 39.79 2.48
C LEU A 163 54.65 39.73 1.45
N LYS A 164 54.96 38.51 0.98
CA LYS A 164 55.93 38.30 -0.08
C LYS A 164 55.55 39.07 -1.36
N SER A 165 54.32 38.93 -1.85
CA SER A 165 53.85 39.63 -3.07
C SER A 165 53.92 41.15 -2.94
N LEU A 166 53.56 41.71 -1.79
CA LEU A 166 53.65 43.15 -1.55
C LEU A 166 55.09 43.64 -1.44
N LEU A 167 55.97 42.85 -0.81
CA LEU A 167 57.39 43.14 -0.71
C LEU A 167 58.11 43.01 -2.05
N ASP A 168 57.74 42.04 -2.88
CA ASP A 168 58.31 41.84 -4.22
C ASP A 168 58.00 43.06 -5.14
N ASN A 169 56.93 43.81 -4.84
CA ASN A 169 56.53 45.03 -5.56
C ASN A 169 56.97 46.34 -4.87
N ILE A 170 57.84 46.28 -3.85
CA ILE A 170 58.21 47.46 -3.04
C ILE A 170 58.85 48.57 -3.87
N ASP A 171 59.67 48.24 -4.87
CA ASP A 171 60.34 49.22 -5.73
C ASP A 171 59.35 50.01 -6.59
N GLU A 172 58.30 49.33 -7.07
CA GLU A 172 57.23 49.94 -7.85
C GLU A 172 56.36 50.85 -6.98
N ILE A 173 56.06 50.40 -5.76
CA ILE A 173 55.32 51.16 -4.74
C ILE A 173 56.10 52.41 -4.29
N MET A 174 57.41 52.30 -4.07
CA MET A 174 58.29 53.43 -3.76
C MET A 174 58.25 54.49 -4.86
N LYS A 175 58.25 54.03 -6.12
CA LYS A 175 58.19 54.89 -7.30
C LYS A 175 56.83 55.57 -7.47
N GLU A 176 55.73 54.85 -7.27
CA GLU A 176 54.37 55.40 -7.39
C GLU A 176 54.04 56.41 -6.29
N ASN A 177 54.46 56.13 -5.05
CA ASN A 177 54.12 56.97 -3.90
C ASN A 177 55.17 58.05 -3.63
N LYS A 178 56.22 58.14 -4.46
CA LYS A 178 57.32 59.12 -4.33
C LYS A 178 57.98 59.06 -2.95
N VAL A 179 58.30 57.84 -2.51
CA VAL A 179 58.88 57.58 -1.20
C VAL A 179 60.34 57.15 -1.38
N ASP A 180 61.27 57.89 -0.76
CA ASP A 180 62.71 57.69 -0.95
C ASP A 180 63.35 56.77 0.11
N ASP A 181 62.60 56.35 1.13
CA ASP A 181 63.08 55.48 2.20
C ASP A 181 62.22 54.22 2.37
N ILE A 182 62.90 53.09 2.67
CA ILE A 182 62.30 51.76 2.77
C ILE A 182 61.28 51.68 3.92
N TYR A 183 61.48 52.42 5.01
CA TYR A 183 60.56 52.37 6.15
C TYR A 183 59.21 52.99 5.79
N SER A 184 59.23 54.17 5.18
CA SER A 184 58.05 54.86 4.66
C SER A 184 57.38 54.06 3.53
N ALA A 185 58.17 53.33 2.73
CA ALA A 185 57.65 52.41 1.72
C ALA A 185 56.90 51.22 2.34
N LEU A 186 57.48 50.60 3.38
CA LEU A 186 56.83 49.53 4.15
C LEU A 186 55.55 50.04 4.82
N VAL A 187 55.58 51.22 5.45
CA VAL A 187 54.38 51.85 6.04
C VAL A 187 53.29 52.10 4.99
N SER A 188 53.68 52.47 3.77
CA SER A 188 52.75 52.65 2.65
C SER A 188 52.16 51.32 2.17
N ILE A 189 53.00 50.28 2.01
CA ILE A 189 52.58 48.91 1.68
C ILE A 189 51.53 48.39 2.66
N PHE A 190 51.75 48.61 3.96
CA PHE A 190 50.84 48.20 5.02
C PHE A 190 49.58 49.07 5.17
N ASN A 191 49.35 49.98 4.22
CA ASN A 191 48.08 50.70 4.04
C ASN A 191 47.52 50.51 2.61
N MET A 192 48.14 49.66 1.79
CA MET A 192 47.70 49.37 0.43
C MET A 192 46.74 48.20 0.37
N HIS A 193 45.89 48.24 -0.64
CA HIS A 193 45.12 47.09 -1.08
C HIS A 193 45.98 46.26 -2.03
N VAL A 194 45.82 44.94 -1.98
CA VAL A 194 46.43 44.03 -2.95
C VAL A 194 45.92 44.40 -4.35
N PRO A 195 46.77 44.47 -5.38
CA PRO A 195 46.34 44.83 -6.72
C PRO A 195 45.22 43.93 -7.25
N THR A 196 44.18 44.58 -7.75
CA THR A 196 42.93 43.98 -8.24
C THR A 196 43.14 43.02 -9.42
N GLU A 197 44.11 43.36 -10.27
CA GLU A 197 44.50 42.65 -11.50
C GLU A 197 45.02 41.23 -11.25
N ASN A 198 45.34 40.92 -9.99
CA ASN A 198 45.86 39.61 -9.59
C ASN A 198 44.76 38.65 -9.12
N LEU A 199 43.53 39.09 -8.92
CA LEU A 199 42.44 38.24 -8.46
C LEU A 199 41.88 37.38 -9.61
N ALA A 200 42.14 36.07 -9.55
CA ALA A 200 41.78 35.11 -10.58
C ALA A 200 40.96 33.94 -10.02
N LEU A 201 40.21 33.29 -10.92
CA LEU A 201 39.47 32.07 -10.63
C LEU A 201 40.35 30.86 -10.98
N PHE A 202 40.39 29.89 -10.07
CA PHE A 202 41.12 28.65 -10.22
C PHE A 202 40.19 27.46 -9.98
N ASN A 203 40.52 26.32 -10.57
CA ASN A 203 39.85 25.05 -10.36
C ASN A 203 40.87 23.98 -9.96
N ILE A 204 40.52 23.16 -8.97
CA ILE A 204 41.37 22.04 -8.54
C ILE A 204 41.06 20.84 -9.44
N GLN A 205 42.06 20.30 -10.13
CA GLN A 205 41.92 19.15 -11.03
C GLN A 205 43.07 18.18 -10.83
N ASN A 206 42.75 16.93 -10.49
CA ASN A 206 43.75 15.89 -10.20
C ASN A 206 44.81 16.37 -9.20
N SER A 207 44.38 17.10 -8.15
CA SER A 207 45.23 17.74 -7.14
C SER A 207 46.18 18.83 -7.66
N GLU A 208 46.00 19.31 -8.90
CA GLU A 208 46.68 20.49 -9.44
C GLU A 208 45.73 21.70 -9.48
N ILE A 209 46.27 22.90 -9.35
CA ILE A 209 45.50 24.14 -9.41
C ILE A 209 45.64 24.75 -10.80
N ILE A 210 44.53 24.83 -11.53
CA ILE A 210 44.47 25.33 -12.90
C ILE A 210 43.74 26.67 -12.92
N GLN A 211 44.35 27.71 -13.50
CA GLN A 211 43.70 29.01 -13.67
C GLN A 211 42.65 28.92 -14.78
N ILE A 212 41.44 29.42 -14.50
CA ILE A 212 40.37 29.52 -15.48
C ILE A 212 40.53 30.84 -16.24
N GLU A 213 40.57 30.76 -17.58
CA GLU A 213 40.68 31.96 -18.42
C GLU A 213 39.39 32.78 -18.37
N GLU A 214 39.55 34.10 -18.32
CA GLU A 214 38.45 35.06 -18.33
C GLU A 214 38.52 35.96 -19.56
N THR A 215 37.38 36.18 -20.19
CA THR A 215 37.24 37.07 -21.35
C THR A 215 36.11 38.06 -21.10
N MET A 216 36.35 39.33 -21.40
CA MET A 216 35.32 40.38 -21.32
C MET A 216 34.56 40.47 -22.65
N ILE A 217 33.25 40.21 -22.63
CA ILE A 217 32.36 40.39 -23.79
C ILE A 217 31.20 41.29 -23.39
N ASN A 218 31.01 42.42 -24.08
CA ASN A 218 29.90 43.35 -23.85
C ASN A 218 29.68 43.72 -22.37
N SER A 219 30.76 44.06 -21.65
CA SER A 219 30.77 44.37 -20.20
C SER A 219 30.41 43.24 -19.23
N SER A 220 30.26 42.00 -19.73
CA SER A 220 30.12 40.80 -18.90
C SER A 220 31.41 39.99 -18.92
N VAL A 221 31.79 39.45 -17.75
CA VAL A 221 32.90 38.50 -17.62
C VAL A 221 32.40 37.11 -18.04
N ILE A 222 33.11 36.46 -18.94
CA ILE A 222 32.86 35.09 -19.38
C ILE A 222 34.07 34.24 -19.00
N TYR A 223 33.81 33.09 -18.37
CA TYR A 223 34.84 32.13 -18.01
C TYR A 223 34.85 30.96 -19.01
N ASP A 224 36.02 30.39 -19.28
CA ASP A 224 36.11 29.18 -20.10
C ASP A 224 35.56 27.96 -19.35
N ILE A 225 34.27 27.70 -19.52
CA ILE A 225 33.55 26.65 -18.78
C ILE A 225 34.04 25.24 -19.13
N ASP A 226 34.58 25.03 -20.34
CA ASP A 226 35.06 23.73 -20.80
C ASP A 226 36.35 23.30 -20.07
N THR A 227 37.06 24.27 -19.48
CA THR A 227 38.23 24.02 -18.63
C THR A 227 37.86 23.64 -17.22
N ILE A 228 36.61 23.79 -16.77
CA ILE A 228 36.21 23.49 -15.39
C ILE A 228 35.88 22.00 -15.24
N GLN A 229 36.58 21.32 -14.32
CA GLN A 229 36.13 20.04 -13.78
C GLN A 229 35.33 20.30 -12.50
N TRP A 230 34.22 19.60 -12.34
CA TRP A 230 33.34 19.71 -11.18
C TRP A 230 33.55 18.56 -10.22
N VAL A 231 33.02 18.70 -9.01
CA VAL A 231 33.11 17.68 -7.95
C VAL A 231 32.67 16.32 -8.49
N GLY A 232 33.43 15.27 -8.17
CA GLY A 232 33.22 13.92 -8.73
C GLY A 232 33.79 13.71 -10.13
N GLY A 233 34.57 14.67 -10.64
CA GLY A 233 35.27 14.59 -11.92
C GLY A 233 34.40 14.88 -13.14
N SER A 234 33.19 15.41 -12.95
CA SER A 234 32.25 15.69 -14.03
C SER A 234 32.67 16.91 -14.85
N LYS A 235 32.45 16.86 -16.16
CA LYS A 235 32.57 18.04 -17.04
C LYS A 235 31.28 18.85 -17.11
N ASN A 236 30.19 18.33 -16.54
CA ASN A 236 28.90 19.00 -16.58
C ASN A 236 28.78 19.93 -15.38
N PRO A 237 28.40 21.21 -15.58
CA PRO A 237 28.20 22.13 -14.48
C PRO A 237 27.10 21.64 -13.54
N PRO A 238 27.15 22.00 -12.24
CA PRO A 238 26.10 21.73 -11.27
C PRO A 238 24.81 22.32 -11.81
N SER A 239 23.91 21.44 -12.26
CA SER A 239 22.61 21.90 -12.74
C SER A 239 21.78 22.42 -11.56
N ASN A 240 20.96 23.43 -11.80
CA ASN A 240 19.86 23.84 -10.91
C ASN A 240 18.75 22.76 -10.79
N SER A 241 19.03 21.51 -11.17
CA SER A 241 18.09 20.39 -11.04
C SER A 241 17.95 19.97 -9.59
N LYS A 242 16.75 19.48 -9.26
CA LYS A 242 16.40 18.94 -7.95
C LYS A 242 17.37 17.84 -7.51
N THR A 243 17.62 17.75 -6.20
CA THR A 243 18.38 16.66 -5.60
C THR A 243 17.61 15.35 -5.73
N LYS A 244 18.26 14.34 -6.31
CA LYS A 244 17.66 13.04 -6.58
C LYS A 244 17.64 12.21 -5.31
N ILE A 245 16.46 11.75 -4.92
CA ILE A 245 16.25 10.77 -3.87
C ILE A 245 15.94 9.45 -4.55
N ASN A 246 16.95 8.60 -4.63
CA ASN A 246 16.82 7.30 -5.27
C ASN A 246 16.14 6.32 -4.30
N PHE A 247 15.20 5.55 -4.82
CA PHE A 247 14.65 4.39 -4.17
C PHE A 247 14.62 3.24 -5.18
N SER A 248 14.56 2.02 -4.69
CA SER A 248 14.64 0.83 -5.52
C SER A 248 13.35 0.03 -5.49
N LEU A 249 13.09 -0.71 -6.56
CA LEU A 249 11.94 -1.59 -6.67
C LEU A 249 12.32 -2.80 -7.51
N SER A 250 11.67 -3.94 -7.24
CA SER A 250 11.89 -5.16 -8.00
C SER A 250 10.67 -5.46 -8.86
N ALA A 251 10.46 -4.67 -9.92
CA ALA A 251 9.31 -4.85 -10.82
C ALA A 251 9.53 -6.03 -11.78
N GLY A 252 10.79 -6.29 -12.16
CA GLY A 252 11.17 -7.41 -13.04
C GLY A 252 10.97 -7.11 -14.53
N ILE A 253 11.20 -5.86 -14.95
CA ILE A 253 10.78 -5.30 -16.26
C ILE A 253 11.56 -5.92 -17.45
N THR A 254 12.67 -6.62 -17.21
CA THR A 254 13.60 -7.01 -18.28
C THR A 254 13.39 -8.39 -18.89
N ASN A 255 12.39 -9.19 -18.51
CA ASN A 255 12.09 -10.45 -19.20
C ASN A 255 10.58 -10.79 -19.19
N SER A 256 9.94 -10.68 -20.35
CA SER A 256 8.48 -10.77 -20.52
C SER A 256 7.91 -12.19 -20.67
N SER A 257 8.60 -13.22 -20.18
CA SER A 257 8.22 -14.63 -20.48
C SER A 257 7.38 -15.32 -19.41
N ASN A 258 7.20 -14.73 -18.22
CA ASN A 258 6.55 -15.39 -17.09
C ASN A 258 5.33 -14.60 -16.55
N THR A 259 4.17 -15.24 -16.46
CA THR A 259 2.90 -14.61 -16.04
C THR A 259 2.95 -13.96 -14.66
N ALA A 260 3.76 -14.51 -13.75
CA ALA A 260 4.00 -13.95 -12.42
C ALA A 260 4.78 -12.63 -12.46
N GLN A 261 5.71 -12.45 -13.41
CA GLN A 261 6.44 -11.19 -13.60
C GLN A 261 5.51 -10.10 -14.15
N THR A 262 4.64 -10.45 -15.12
CA THR A 262 3.62 -9.54 -15.63
C THR A 262 2.64 -9.10 -14.53
N GLY A 263 2.26 -10.01 -13.63
CA GLY A 263 1.44 -9.70 -12.46
C GLY A 263 2.10 -8.67 -11.54
N ASN A 264 3.34 -8.93 -11.12
CA ASN A 264 4.09 -8.02 -10.24
C ASN A 264 4.36 -6.65 -10.88
N GLN A 265 4.70 -6.62 -12.18
CA GLN A 265 4.87 -5.38 -12.94
C GLN A 265 3.59 -4.54 -12.93
N ASN A 266 2.44 -5.16 -13.19
CA ASN A 266 1.16 -4.46 -13.15
C ASN A 266 0.87 -3.87 -11.78
N MET A 267 1.22 -4.56 -10.69
CA MET A 267 1.06 -4.06 -9.32
C MET A 267 1.98 -2.87 -9.03
N MET A 268 3.24 -2.92 -9.47
CA MET A 268 4.25 -1.87 -9.27
C MET A 268 3.93 -0.56 -10.02
N ASN A 269 2.97 -0.56 -10.96
CA ASN A 269 2.47 0.68 -11.57
C ASN A 269 1.94 1.69 -10.55
N GLY A 270 1.50 1.23 -9.37
CA GLY A 270 1.21 2.07 -8.20
C GLY A 270 2.32 3.04 -7.82
N VAL A 271 3.55 2.52 -7.79
CA VAL A 271 4.74 3.27 -7.42
C VAL A 271 5.03 4.38 -8.43
N TYR A 272 4.92 4.09 -9.73
CA TYR A 272 5.20 5.08 -10.78
C TYR A 272 4.24 6.27 -10.72
N ILE A 273 2.93 6.03 -10.52
CA ILE A 273 1.96 7.11 -10.34
C ILE A 273 2.28 7.92 -9.08
N ALA A 274 2.63 7.25 -7.97
CA ALA A 274 2.95 7.94 -6.72
C ALA A 274 4.19 8.84 -6.84
N VAL A 275 5.22 8.37 -7.56
CA VAL A 275 6.42 9.17 -7.89
C VAL A 275 6.06 10.39 -8.72
N GLU A 276 5.22 10.22 -9.75
CA GLU A 276 4.75 11.36 -10.55
C GLU A 276 3.97 12.36 -9.69
N ASP A 277 3.02 11.89 -8.88
CA ASP A 277 2.18 12.75 -8.03
C ASP A 277 3.03 13.57 -7.06
N ILE A 278 4.00 12.97 -6.37
CA ILE A 278 4.85 13.72 -5.43
C ILE A 278 5.85 14.65 -6.12
N ASN A 279 6.40 14.26 -7.28
CA ASN A 279 7.36 15.10 -8.00
C ASN A 279 6.71 16.31 -8.67
N ASN A 280 5.44 16.17 -9.08
CA ASN A 280 4.63 17.24 -9.67
C ASN A 280 4.13 18.24 -8.62
N ASP A 281 4.04 17.85 -7.34
CA ASP A 281 3.75 18.78 -6.25
C ASP A 281 4.99 19.61 -5.89
N THR A 282 5.14 20.75 -6.55
CA THR A 282 6.29 21.64 -6.36
C THR A 282 6.39 22.23 -4.97
N ASN A 283 5.33 22.18 -4.16
CA ASN A 283 5.30 22.77 -2.83
C ASN A 283 5.81 21.81 -1.74
N ARG A 284 5.67 20.49 -1.91
CA ARG A 284 6.06 19.51 -0.89
C ARG A 284 7.57 19.39 -0.74
N LEU A 285 8.27 19.26 -1.87
CA LEU A 285 9.73 19.09 -1.90
C LEU A 285 10.34 19.92 -3.05
N PRO A 286 10.42 21.26 -2.91
CA PRO A 286 10.84 22.14 -3.99
C PRO A 286 12.28 21.87 -4.47
N GLY A 287 13.15 21.37 -3.59
CA GLY A 287 14.55 21.06 -3.89
C GLY A 287 14.83 19.59 -4.25
N PHE A 288 13.83 18.69 -4.24
CA PHE A 288 14.06 17.25 -4.39
C PHE A 288 13.13 16.60 -5.40
N GLU A 289 13.60 15.50 -5.98
CA GLU A 289 12.80 14.61 -6.82
C GLU A 289 13.08 13.16 -6.45
N PHE A 290 12.04 12.34 -6.41
CA PHE A 290 12.18 10.89 -6.25
C PHE A 290 12.46 10.23 -7.60
N ARG A 291 13.40 9.28 -7.62
CA ARG A 291 13.75 8.50 -8.81
C ARG A 291 13.76 7.03 -8.46
N SER A 292 13.02 6.23 -9.25
CA SER A 292 13.00 4.78 -9.13
C SER A 292 14.20 4.16 -9.84
N ILE A 293 14.82 3.18 -9.19
CA ILE A 293 15.80 2.27 -9.79
C ILE A 293 15.17 0.89 -9.83
N ASP A 294 14.88 0.38 -11.02
CA ASP A 294 14.35 -0.98 -11.18
C ASP A 294 15.48 -2.00 -11.07
N ILE A 295 15.33 -2.94 -10.15
CA ILE A 295 16.25 -4.04 -9.91
C ILE A 295 15.63 -5.30 -10.53
N PRO A 296 16.19 -5.83 -11.63
CA PRO A 296 15.59 -6.93 -12.40
C PRO A 296 15.81 -8.31 -11.74
N CYS A 297 15.73 -8.39 -10.42
CA CYS A 297 16.08 -9.59 -9.63
C CYS A 297 14.87 -10.33 -9.06
N TYR A 298 13.65 -9.98 -9.48
CA TYR A 298 12.44 -10.68 -9.09
C TYR A 298 12.31 -12.04 -9.78
N THR A 299 12.15 -13.08 -8.97
CA THR A 299 11.91 -14.47 -9.38
C THR A 299 10.54 -14.90 -8.84
N SER A 300 9.80 -15.67 -9.64
CA SER A 300 8.40 -16.03 -9.38
C SER A 300 8.21 -17.08 -8.28
N SER A 301 8.61 -16.74 -7.06
CA SER A 301 8.35 -17.43 -5.79
C SER A 301 9.35 -18.50 -5.34
N THR A 302 9.75 -18.38 -4.07
CA THR A 302 10.56 -19.25 -3.19
C THR A 302 12.07 -19.06 -3.11
N LYS A 303 12.73 -18.34 -4.02
CA LYS A 303 14.18 -18.07 -3.91
C LYS A 303 14.53 -16.67 -4.38
N ILE A 304 15.24 -15.90 -3.58
CA ILE A 304 15.87 -14.66 -4.03
C ILE A 304 17.14 -14.99 -4.84
N ASN A 305 17.35 -14.32 -5.98
CA ASN A 305 18.59 -14.42 -6.73
C ASN A 305 19.63 -13.47 -6.13
N ILE A 306 20.32 -13.90 -5.07
CA ILE A 306 21.32 -13.10 -4.36
C ILE A 306 22.38 -12.56 -5.32
N SER A 307 22.92 -13.41 -6.21
CA SER A 307 23.91 -12.99 -7.21
C SER A 307 23.43 -11.86 -8.13
N CYS A 308 22.12 -11.82 -8.42
CA CYS A 308 21.56 -10.70 -9.17
C CYS A 308 21.58 -9.43 -8.31
N TYR A 309 21.10 -9.48 -7.08
CA TYR A 309 21.12 -8.30 -6.20
C TYR A 309 22.54 -7.80 -5.91
N ASP A 310 23.52 -8.69 -5.78
CA ASP A 310 24.93 -8.32 -5.60
C ASP A 310 25.47 -7.51 -6.79
N THR A 311 24.94 -7.73 -8.00
CA THR A 311 25.30 -6.94 -9.19
C THR A 311 24.78 -5.51 -9.12
N TYR A 312 23.73 -5.26 -8.33
CA TYR A 312 23.06 -3.97 -8.20
C TYR A 312 23.17 -3.39 -6.77
N SER A 313 24.01 -3.95 -5.90
CA SER A 313 24.10 -3.55 -4.47
C SER A 313 24.34 -2.05 -4.31
N ASP A 314 25.19 -1.48 -5.16
CA ASP A 314 25.60 -0.08 -5.12
C ASP A 314 24.53 0.87 -5.70
N GLN A 315 23.48 0.30 -6.32
CA GLN A 315 22.37 1.03 -6.93
C GLN A 315 21.10 0.99 -6.05
N ILE A 316 21.12 0.28 -4.93
CA ILE A 316 19.97 0.20 -4.04
C ILE A 316 19.79 1.57 -3.36
N GLY A 317 18.65 2.23 -3.64
CA GLY A 317 18.32 3.53 -3.06
C GLY A 317 17.99 3.46 -1.56
N LEU A 318 17.54 4.58 -0.98
CA LEU A 318 17.31 4.72 0.48
C LEU A 318 16.28 3.76 1.07
N PHE A 319 15.41 3.25 0.23
CA PHE A 319 14.45 2.22 0.57
C PHE A 319 14.12 1.37 -0.65
N HIS A 320 13.59 0.18 -0.41
CA HIS A 320 13.21 -0.79 -1.42
C HIS A 320 11.72 -1.14 -1.34
N MET A 321 11.05 -1.23 -2.49
CA MET A 321 9.67 -1.75 -2.61
C MET A 321 9.68 -3.27 -2.73
N SER A 322 9.14 -3.95 -1.71
CA SER A 322 9.05 -5.40 -1.68
C SER A 322 7.98 -5.93 -2.63
N PRO A 323 8.24 -7.02 -3.37
CA PRO A 323 7.19 -7.78 -4.03
C PRO A 323 6.15 -8.31 -3.04
N HIS A 324 4.96 -8.61 -3.53
CA HIS A 324 3.79 -8.93 -2.70
C HIS A 324 3.93 -10.21 -1.85
N SER A 325 4.77 -11.16 -2.28
CA SER A 325 4.92 -12.46 -1.64
C SER A 325 5.64 -12.36 -0.28
N GLU A 326 4.97 -12.63 0.84
CA GLU A 326 5.58 -12.63 2.19
C GLU A 326 6.87 -13.44 2.26
N ALA A 327 6.88 -14.67 1.73
CA ALA A 327 8.07 -15.51 1.72
C ALA A 327 9.26 -14.87 0.97
N TYR A 328 8.98 -14.13 -0.11
CA TYR A 328 10.00 -13.39 -0.84
C TYR A 328 10.43 -12.14 -0.06
N SER A 329 9.48 -11.41 0.54
CA SER A 329 9.75 -10.25 1.38
C SER A 329 10.66 -10.60 2.56
N ILE A 330 10.49 -11.77 3.19
CA ILE A 330 11.37 -12.27 4.26
C ILE A 330 12.79 -12.54 3.71
N LEU A 331 12.91 -13.23 2.58
CA LEU A 331 14.21 -13.52 1.97
C LEU A 331 14.94 -12.24 1.56
N LEU A 332 14.20 -11.30 0.96
CA LEU A 332 14.71 -10.00 0.57
C LEU A 332 15.11 -9.16 1.78
N TYR A 333 14.29 -9.14 2.83
CA TYR A 333 14.60 -8.47 4.08
C TYR A 333 15.94 -8.94 4.65
N ASN A 334 16.14 -10.26 4.76
CA ASN A 334 17.39 -10.82 5.28
C ASN A 334 18.61 -10.45 4.44
N TYR A 335 18.43 -10.19 3.14
CA TYR A 335 19.51 -9.74 2.26
C TYR A 335 19.81 -8.24 2.45
N ILE A 336 18.78 -7.39 2.36
CA ILE A 336 18.94 -5.92 2.37
C ILE A 336 19.31 -5.36 3.75
N THR A 337 18.99 -6.06 4.85
CA THR A 337 19.40 -5.62 6.20
C THR A 337 20.91 -5.56 6.39
N ASN A 338 21.68 -6.26 5.54
CA ASN A 338 23.14 -6.17 5.55
C ASN A 338 23.65 -4.79 5.13
N PHE A 339 22.79 -3.96 4.53
CA PHE A 339 23.12 -2.64 3.97
C PHE A 339 22.42 -1.48 4.72
N ASP A 340 21.85 -1.73 5.91
CA ASP A 340 21.02 -0.76 6.66
C ASP A 340 19.91 -0.12 5.80
N LEU A 341 19.19 -0.96 5.06
CA LEU A 341 18.14 -0.51 4.14
C LEU A 341 16.73 -0.76 4.68
N ASN A 342 15.83 0.11 4.24
CA ASN A 342 14.41 0.07 4.58
C ASN A 342 13.62 -0.73 3.54
N LEU A 343 12.69 -1.56 4.00
CA LEU A 343 11.76 -2.30 3.15
C LEU A 343 10.34 -1.84 3.41
N PHE A 344 9.66 -1.37 2.37
CA PHE A 344 8.21 -1.17 2.38
C PHE A 344 7.55 -2.20 1.49
N GLY A 345 6.45 -2.82 1.92
CA GLY A 345 5.84 -3.90 1.16
C GLY A 345 4.35 -4.10 1.43
N THR A 346 3.74 -4.99 0.65
CA THR A 346 2.29 -5.23 0.66
C THR A 346 1.93 -6.64 1.18
N SER A 347 2.76 -7.22 2.06
CA SER A 347 2.57 -8.60 2.53
C SER A 347 1.23 -8.77 3.27
N ASP A 348 0.51 -9.84 2.94
CA ASP A 348 -0.76 -10.21 3.60
C ASP A 348 -0.60 -11.11 4.83
N GLY A 349 0.63 -11.53 5.13
CA GLY A 349 0.90 -12.41 6.25
C GLY A 349 1.17 -11.66 7.55
N LEU A 350 1.17 -12.40 8.66
CA LEU A 350 1.40 -11.84 10.00
C LEU A 350 2.86 -11.93 10.46
N ILE A 351 3.70 -12.74 9.79
CA ILE A 351 5.05 -13.05 10.26
C ILE A 351 5.88 -11.78 10.32
N MET A 352 5.86 -10.98 9.25
CA MET A 352 6.62 -9.73 9.18
C MET A 352 6.01 -8.58 9.99
N GLY A 353 4.85 -8.81 10.63
CA GLY A 353 4.20 -7.84 11.52
C GLY A 353 4.96 -7.57 12.83
N ASN A 354 5.86 -8.47 13.23
CA ASN A 354 6.66 -8.32 14.45
C ASN A 354 7.82 -7.34 14.23
N LYS A 355 7.65 -6.11 14.74
CA LYS A 355 8.65 -5.03 14.70
C LYS A 355 10.00 -5.37 15.35
N ASN A 356 10.02 -6.25 16.35
CA ASN A 356 11.27 -6.63 17.01
C ASN A 356 12.11 -7.56 16.12
N ASN A 357 11.46 -8.42 15.34
CA ASN A 357 12.14 -9.32 14.41
C ASN A 357 12.45 -8.64 13.06
N TYR A 358 11.60 -7.70 12.65
CA TYR A 358 11.71 -7.00 11.36
C TYR A 358 11.70 -5.47 11.53
N PRO A 359 12.66 -4.84 12.25
CA PRO A 359 12.64 -3.41 12.56
C PRO A 359 12.73 -2.47 11.35
N SER A 360 13.28 -2.92 10.23
CA SER A 360 13.41 -2.14 8.98
C SER A 360 12.35 -2.52 7.93
N TYR A 361 11.22 -3.08 8.37
CA TYR A 361 10.09 -3.41 7.51
C TYR A 361 8.82 -2.66 7.95
N ILE A 362 8.05 -2.15 6.99
CA ILE A 362 6.68 -1.67 7.22
C ILE A 362 5.81 -2.08 6.04
N SER A 363 4.56 -2.45 6.33
CA SER A 363 3.56 -2.82 5.34
C SER A 363 2.36 -1.89 5.37
N THR A 364 1.98 -1.33 4.22
CA THR A 364 0.64 -0.73 4.06
C THR A 364 -0.43 -1.76 3.68
N GLY A 365 -0.01 -2.94 3.21
CA GLY A 365 -0.88 -4.10 3.04
C GLY A 365 -1.43 -4.59 4.37
N ILE A 366 -2.73 -4.89 4.41
CA ILE A 366 -3.39 -5.40 5.62
C ILE A 366 -3.46 -6.94 5.56
N PRO A 367 -3.09 -7.63 6.64
CA PRO A 367 -3.20 -9.08 6.68
C PRO A 367 -4.61 -9.61 6.46
N TYR A 368 -4.68 -10.73 5.76
CA TYR A 368 -5.91 -11.48 5.49
C TYR A 368 -6.73 -11.81 6.76
N LYS A 369 -6.08 -11.93 7.92
CA LYS A 369 -6.77 -12.11 9.21
C LYS A 369 -7.80 -11.01 9.50
N TYR A 370 -7.55 -9.78 9.08
CA TYR A 370 -8.48 -8.68 9.31
C TYR A 370 -9.70 -8.75 8.39
N GLU A 371 -9.56 -9.26 7.16
CA GLU A 371 -10.68 -9.55 6.26
C GLU A 371 -11.62 -10.61 6.85
N VAL A 372 -11.05 -11.66 7.44
CA VAL A 372 -11.80 -12.71 8.15
C VAL A 372 -12.59 -12.11 9.32
N ASN A 373 -11.96 -11.25 10.10
CA ASN A 373 -12.61 -10.56 11.21
C ASN A 373 -13.77 -9.69 10.75
N ALA A 374 -13.58 -8.92 9.69
CA ALA A 374 -14.64 -8.15 9.06
C ALA A 374 -15.80 -9.06 8.64
N LEU A 375 -15.52 -10.15 7.91
CA LEU A 375 -16.51 -11.12 7.47
C LEU A 375 -17.35 -11.67 8.64
N LEU A 376 -16.71 -12.15 9.70
CA LEU A 376 -17.40 -12.75 10.83
C LEU A 376 -18.26 -11.74 11.59
N GLN A 377 -17.80 -10.49 11.72
CA GLN A 377 -18.62 -9.43 12.29
C GLN A 377 -19.85 -9.15 11.45
N VAL A 378 -19.73 -9.11 10.12
CA VAL A 378 -20.90 -8.89 9.25
C VAL A 378 -21.88 -10.07 9.36
N ILE A 379 -21.38 -11.31 9.31
CA ILE A 379 -22.20 -12.51 9.56
C ILE A 379 -22.95 -12.38 10.90
N LYS A 380 -22.26 -11.94 11.95
CA LYS A 380 -22.86 -11.76 13.28
C LYS A 380 -23.92 -10.66 13.30
N LEU A 381 -23.66 -9.52 12.65
CA LEU A 381 -24.58 -8.39 12.57
C LEU A 381 -25.84 -8.72 11.77
N MET A 382 -25.72 -9.58 10.76
CA MET A 382 -26.86 -10.15 10.03
C MET A 382 -27.66 -11.16 10.88
N GLY A 383 -27.28 -11.42 12.13
CA GLY A 383 -27.98 -12.33 13.03
C GLY A 383 -27.58 -13.80 12.89
N PHE A 384 -26.62 -14.11 12.02
CA PHE A 384 -26.14 -15.48 11.87
C PHE A 384 -25.24 -15.87 13.05
N ASN A 385 -25.48 -17.06 13.59
CA ASN A 385 -24.79 -17.62 14.74
C ASN A 385 -24.11 -18.96 14.46
N SER A 386 -24.21 -19.47 13.23
CA SER A 386 -23.60 -20.72 12.83
C SER A 386 -23.12 -20.69 11.39
N ILE A 387 -21.97 -21.30 11.14
CA ILE A 387 -21.33 -21.38 9.83
C ILE A 387 -20.83 -22.80 9.56
N ALA A 388 -20.60 -23.12 8.29
CA ALA A 388 -19.72 -24.21 7.87
C ALA A 388 -18.49 -23.64 7.15
N VAL A 389 -17.38 -24.36 7.20
CA VAL A 389 -16.12 -23.93 6.57
C VAL A 389 -15.66 -25.00 5.59
N ILE A 390 -15.36 -24.62 4.36
CA ILE A 390 -14.75 -25.48 3.33
C ILE A 390 -13.48 -24.82 2.78
N ARG A 391 -12.42 -25.60 2.63
CA ARG A 391 -11.08 -25.09 2.30
C ARG A 391 -10.32 -26.01 1.37
N SER A 392 -9.43 -25.43 0.56
CA SER A 392 -8.47 -26.16 -0.26
C SER A 392 -7.19 -26.50 0.51
N ASN A 393 -6.37 -27.37 -0.08
CA ASN A 393 -5.02 -27.72 0.40
C ASN A 393 -3.95 -26.65 0.20
N SER A 394 -4.27 -25.46 -0.33
CA SER A 394 -3.30 -24.37 -0.47
C SER A 394 -3.04 -23.66 0.86
N SER A 395 -1.79 -23.31 1.14
CA SER A 395 -1.37 -22.66 2.39
C SER A 395 -2.22 -21.43 2.74
N SER A 396 -2.45 -20.53 1.78
CA SER A 396 -3.24 -19.32 2.02
C SER A 396 -4.71 -19.60 2.35
N SER A 397 -5.30 -20.68 1.84
CA SER A 397 -6.67 -21.09 2.16
C SER A 397 -6.75 -21.73 3.54
N ILE A 398 -5.75 -22.55 3.89
CA ILE A 398 -5.63 -23.15 5.22
C ILE A 398 -5.55 -22.03 6.26
N GLU A 399 -4.59 -21.11 6.11
CA GLU A 399 -4.37 -20.00 7.03
C GLU A 399 -5.63 -19.11 7.18
N TRP A 400 -6.23 -18.70 6.07
CA TRP A 400 -7.45 -17.88 6.08
C TRP A 400 -8.62 -18.59 6.79
N SER A 401 -8.82 -19.88 6.52
CA SER A 401 -9.86 -20.67 7.16
C SER A 401 -9.60 -20.95 8.64
N ASP A 402 -8.34 -21.12 9.05
CA ASP A 402 -7.96 -21.34 10.45
C ASP A 402 -8.26 -20.09 11.28
N TRP A 403 -7.95 -18.89 10.76
CA TRP A 403 -8.38 -17.64 11.38
C TRP A 403 -9.91 -17.54 11.47
N ALA A 404 -10.65 -17.98 10.44
CA ALA A 404 -12.11 -17.95 10.47
C ALA A 404 -12.68 -18.86 11.57
N ILE A 405 -12.10 -20.05 11.74
CA ILE A 405 -12.49 -21.01 12.78
C ILE A 405 -12.13 -20.50 14.18
N GLU A 406 -10.94 -19.91 14.32
CA GLU A 406 -10.47 -19.33 15.58
C GLU A 406 -11.34 -18.14 16.00
N ASP A 407 -11.49 -17.15 15.12
CA ASP A 407 -12.19 -15.90 15.41
C ASP A 407 -13.72 -16.12 15.51
N ALA A 408 -14.29 -17.12 14.85
CA ALA A 408 -15.70 -17.47 15.01
C ALA A 408 -16.05 -17.78 16.48
N LYS A 409 -15.13 -18.41 17.23
CA LYS A 409 -15.31 -18.66 18.68
C LYS A 409 -15.43 -17.35 19.46
N ASN A 410 -14.59 -16.36 19.11
CA ASN A 410 -14.58 -15.04 19.76
C ASN A 410 -15.90 -14.30 19.54
N TYR A 411 -16.52 -14.42 18.35
CA TYR A 411 -17.81 -13.81 18.03
C TYR A 411 -19.05 -14.66 18.42
N LYS A 412 -18.85 -15.78 19.13
CA LYS A 412 -19.91 -16.74 19.49
C LYS A 412 -20.69 -17.21 18.25
N ILE A 413 -19.95 -17.60 17.22
CA ILE A 413 -20.44 -18.25 16.00
C ILE A 413 -20.00 -19.72 16.04
N SER A 414 -20.94 -20.65 15.93
CA SER A 414 -20.66 -22.08 15.96
C SER A 414 -20.26 -22.59 14.56
N VAL A 415 -19.11 -23.25 14.46
CA VAL A 415 -18.72 -23.99 13.26
C VAL A 415 -19.35 -25.38 13.32
N LEU A 416 -20.28 -25.69 12.41
CA LEU A 416 -21.12 -26.89 12.51
C LEU A 416 -20.53 -28.14 11.85
N ASN A 417 -19.63 -27.98 10.89
CA ASN A 417 -19.00 -29.11 10.19
C ASN A 417 -17.63 -29.48 10.82
N ASN A 418 -17.21 -30.74 10.67
CA ASN A 418 -15.93 -31.19 11.24
C ASN A 418 -14.72 -30.69 10.42
N VAL A 419 -14.13 -29.58 10.86
CA VAL A 419 -13.03 -28.90 10.14
C VAL A 419 -11.67 -29.61 10.15
N SER A 420 -11.46 -30.57 11.06
CA SER A 420 -10.18 -31.26 11.26
C SER A 420 -9.68 -32.03 10.03
N ASN A 421 -10.62 -32.54 9.21
CA ASN A 421 -10.34 -33.38 8.04
C ASN A 421 -10.99 -32.85 6.74
N ASN A 422 -11.55 -31.63 6.75
CA ASN A 422 -12.28 -31.05 5.61
C ASN A 422 -11.38 -30.20 4.71
N ILE A 423 -10.28 -30.78 4.21
CA ILE A 423 -9.39 -30.13 3.25
C ILE A 423 -9.63 -30.77 1.88
N LEU A 424 -10.16 -30.00 0.94
CA LEU A 424 -10.31 -30.43 -0.45
C LEU A 424 -8.94 -30.52 -1.09
N ASN A 425 -8.63 -31.68 -1.67
CA ASN A 425 -7.49 -31.82 -2.55
C ASN A 425 -7.87 -31.30 -3.95
N ILE A 426 -7.12 -30.33 -4.45
CA ILE A 426 -7.44 -29.63 -5.70
C ILE A 426 -6.30 -29.82 -6.70
N SER A 427 -6.65 -30.16 -7.94
CA SER A 427 -5.70 -30.23 -9.04
C SER A 427 -5.15 -28.85 -9.42
N ALA A 428 -4.08 -28.80 -10.22
CA ALA A 428 -3.58 -27.55 -10.78
C ALA A 428 -4.63 -26.81 -11.66
N SER A 429 -5.61 -27.53 -12.21
CA SER A 429 -6.72 -26.94 -12.98
C SER A 429 -7.86 -26.39 -12.11
N GLY A 430 -7.78 -26.53 -10.78
CA GLY A 430 -8.85 -26.10 -9.88
C GLY A 430 -9.96 -27.13 -9.67
N SER A 431 -9.77 -28.38 -10.09
CA SER A 431 -10.78 -29.45 -9.99
C SER A 431 -10.63 -30.24 -8.68
N ILE A 432 -11.76 -30.68 -8.11
CA ILE A 432 -11.78 -31.39 -6.83
C ILE A 432 -11.40 -32.87 -7.04
N ILE A 433 -10.38 -33.34 -6.32
CA ILE A 433 -9.93 -34.73 -6.32
C ILE A 433 -10.43 -35.40 -5.04
N ASN A 434 -11.32 -36.41 -5.17
CA ASN A 434 -11.82 -37.23 -4.07
C ASN A 434 -12.38 -36.41 -2.87
N GLY A 435 -13.27 -35.45 -3.14
CA GLY A 435 -13.82 -34.52 -2.14
C GLY A 435 -15.27 -34.74 -1.72
N ASP A 436 -15.95 -35.77 -2.23
CA ASP A 436 -17.41 -35.92 -2.07
C ASP A 436 -17.83 -36.02 -0.59
N ASN A 437 -17.14 -36.84 0.21
CA ASN A 437 -17.39 -36.97 1.65
C ASN A 437 -17.25 -35.63 2.40
N ILE A 438 -16.34 -34.75 1.97
CA ILE A 438 -16.13 -33.44 2.60
C ILE A 438 -17.31 -32.52 2.28
N ILE A 439 -17.78 -32.54 1.04
CA ILE A 439 -18.92 -31.75 0.58
C ILE A 439 -20.19 -32.25 1.26
N GLU A 440 -20.40 -33.56 1.33
CA GLU A 440 -21.51 -34.18 2.06
C GLU A 440 -21.48 -33.78 3.54
N ASN A 441 -20.32 -33.76 4.20
CA ASN A 441 -20.20 -33.30 5.59
C ASN A 441 -20.63 -31.82 5.75
N VAL A 442 -20.25 -30.95 4.81
CA VAL A 442 -20.70 -29.55 4.80
C VAL A 442 -22.21 -29.47 4.62
N VAL A 443 -22.80 -30.20 3.67
CA VAL A 443 -24.26 -30.25 3.47
C VAL A 443 -24.97 -30.76 4.72
N ASN A 444 -24.51 -31.88 5.27
CA ASN A 444 -25.09 -32.53 6.45
C ASN A 444 -24.94 -31.72 7.75
N SER A 445 -24.05 -30.71 7.79
CA SER A 445 -23.95 -29.78 8.92
C SER A 445 -25.19 -28.90 9.10
N LEU A 446 -26.07 -28.86 8.09
CA LEU A 446 -27.26 -28.01 8.02
C LEU A 446 -26.97 -26.51 8.13
N SER A 447 -25.70 -26.09 8.03
CA SER A 447 -25.37 -24.68 8.02
C SER A 447 -25.88 -24.02 6.74
N ARG A 448 -26.46 -22.83 6.88
CA ARG A 448 -26.89 -22.01 5.75
C ARG A 448 -25.77 -21.09 5.24
N ILE A 449 -24.84 -20.71 6.11
CA ILE A 449 -23.72 -19.83 5.75
C ILE A 449 -22.45 -20.67 5.62
N ILE A 450 -21.85 -20.65 4.43
CA ILE A 450 -20.63 -21.42 4.14
C ILE A 450 -19.49 -20.45 3.85
N ILE A 451 -18.44 -20.50 4.66
CA ILE A 451 -17.18 -19.81 4.41
C ILE A 451 -16.33 -20.70 3.48
N ALA A 452 -16.11 -20.26 2.24
CA ALA A 452 -15.39 -21.00 1.21
C ALA A 452 -14.02 -20.38 0.90
N ALA A 453 -12.97 -21.04 1.41
CA ALA A 453 -11.56 -20.70 1.19
C ALA A 453 -11.00 -21.52 -0.01
N VAL A 454 -11.47 -21.22 -1.21
CA VAL A 454 -11.16 -21.96 -2.44
C VAL A 454 -11.02 -21.00 -3.64
N SER A 455 -10.46 -21.48 -4.77
CA SER A 455 -10.43 -20.69 -6.01
C SER A 455 -11.80 -20.58 -6.67
N GLU A 456 -11.97 -19.60 -7.58
CA GLU A 456 -13.24 -19.37 -8.27
C GLU A 456 -13.73 -20.57 -9.08
N ILE A 457 -12.80 -21.29 -9.72
CA ILE A 457 -13.11 -22.50 -10.49
C ILE A 457 -13.61 -23.62 -9.57
N THR A 458 -12.96 -23.80 -8.42
CA THR A 458 -13.35 -24.82 -7.43
C THR A 458 -14.73 -24.50 -6.85
N LEU A 459 -15.02 -23.22 -6.63
CA LEU A 459 -16.31 -22.78 -6.10
C LEU A 459 -17.47 -23.21 -7.00
N LEU A 460 -17.32 -23.11 -8.33
CA LEU A 460 -18.33 -23.60 -9.27
C LEU A 460 -18.52 -25.12 -9.19
N GLU A 461 -17.44 -25.87 -9.01
CA GLU A 461 -17.55 -27.33 -8.83
C GLU A 461 -18.26 -27.69 -7.51
N ILE A 462 -17.98 -26.94 -6.43
CA ILE A 462 -18.69 -27.07 -5.14
C ILE A 462 -20.19 -26.80 -5.32
N PHE A 463 -20.57 -25.72 -6.01
CA PHE A 463 -21.98 -25.45 -6.32
C PHE A 463 -22.63 -26.57 -7.11
N SER A 464 -21.95 -27.09 -8.14
CA SER A 464 -22.49 -28.23 -8.92
C SER A 464 -22.78 -29.43 -8.02
N LYS A 465 -21.86 -29.73 -7.09
CA LYS A 465 -22.02 -30.85 -6.16
C LYS A 465 -23.08 -30.60 -5.09
N PHE A 466 -23.27 -29.36 -4.65
CA PHE A 466 -24.40 -28.99 -3.79
C PHE A 466 -25.75 -29.24 -4.47
N ILE A 467 -25.87 -28.92 -5.76
CA ILE A 467 -27.07 -29.23 -6.55
C ILE A 467 -27.26 -30.74 -6.69
N ASP A 468 -26.19 -31.49 -6.93
CA ASP A 468 -26.26 -32.97 -7.01
C ASP A 468 -26.73 -33.60 -5.68
N LEU A 469 -26.48 -32.92 -4.56
CA LEU A 469 -26.94 -33.30 -3.22
C LEU A 469 -28.32 -32.73 -2.86
N GLY A 470 -29.03 -32.15 -3.83
CA GLY A 470 -30.40 -31.68 -3.68
C GLY A 470 -30.55 -30.30 -3.01
N LEU A 471 -29.50 -29.49 -2.97
CA LEU A 471 -29.60 -28.10 -2.54
C LEU A 471 -30.05 -27.20 -3.69
N GLU A 472 -30.89 -26.23 -3.38
CA GLU A 472 -31.36 -25.20 -4.30
C GLU A 472 -30.83 -23.81 -3.92
N ALA A 473 -31.05 -22.82 -4.80
CA ALA A 473 -30.68 -21.43 -4.52
C ALA A 473 -31.43 -20.91 -3.29
N GLY A 474 -30.71 -20.38 -2.30
CA GLY A 474 -31.29 -19.92 -1.03
C GLY A 474 -31.26 -20.91 0.12
N ASP A 475 -31.01 -22.19 -0.17
CA ASP A 475 -30.70 -23.16 0.89
C ASP A 475 -29.36 -22.84 1.54
N ILE A 476 -28.42 -22.28 0.79
CA ILE A 476 -27.09 -21.91 1.25
C ILE A 476 -26.68 -20.56 0.67
N TYR A 477 -25.88 -19.83 1.44
CA TYR A 477 -25.19 -18.61 1.03
C TYR A 477 -23.71 -18.80 1.28
N VAL A 478 -22.93 -18.68 0.20
CA VAL A 478 -21.48 -18.82 0.28
C VAL A 478 -20.84 -17.45 0.45
N THR A 479 -19.81 -17.39 1.28
CA THR A 479 -18.93 -16.23 1.41
C THR A 479 -17.49 -16.60 1.08
N THR A 480 -16.81 -15.74 0.33
CA THR A 480 -15.41 -15.94 -0.10
C THR A 480 -14.61 -14.64 -0.14
N LYS A 481 -13.28 -14.73 -0.15
CA LYS A 481 -12.36 -13.57 -0.04
C LYS A 481 -12.14 -12.81 -1.36
N SER A 482 -12.31 -13.48 -2.50
CA SER A 482 -12.07 -12.88 -3.81
C SER A 482 -12.71 -13.75 -4.88
N LEU A 483 -13.43 -13.09 -5.79
CA LEU A 483 -14.06 -13.76 -6.92
C LEU A 483 -14.07 -12.80 -8.11
N LYS A 484 -13.48 -13.22 -9.23
CA LYS A 484 -13.63 -12.52 -10.51
C LYS A 484 -14.96 -12.91 -11.13
N LEU A 485 -15.86 -11.93 -11.27
CA LEU A 485 -17.21 -12.18 -11.78
C LEU A 485 -17.17 -12.83 -13.16
N GLU A 486 -16.33 -12.30 -14.05
CA GLU A 486 -16.11 -12.84 -15.41
C GLU A 486 -15.71 -14.32 -15.43
N THR A 487 -14.94 -14.77 -14.43
CA THR A 487 -14.51 -16.17 -14.33
C THR A 487 -15.69 -17.08 -13.98
N VAL A 488 -16.53 -16.66 -13.03
CA VAL A 488 -17.64 -17.49 -12.56
C VAL A 488 -18.88 -17.40 -13.46
N THR A 489 -19.04 -16.31 -14.21
CA THR A 489 -20.15 -16.11 -15.16
C THR A 489 -19.79 -16.48 -16.59
N ASN A 490 -18.65 -17.15 -16.80
CA ASN A 490 -18.21 -17.51 -18.13
C ASN A 490 -19.09 -18.65 -18.69
N ILE A 491 -19.83 -18.35 -19.77
CA ILE A 491 -20.72 -19.31 -20.44
C ILE A 491 -19.94 -20.51 -21.01
N SER A 492 -18.64 -20.37 -21.28
CA SER A 492 -17.80 -21.48 -21.73
C SER A 492 -17.46 -22.48 -20.61
N ASN A 493 -17.72 -22.14 -19.35
CA ASN A 493 -17.56 -23.07 -18.25
C ASN A 493 -18.73 -24.06 -18.23
N PRO A 494 -18.49 -25.38 -18.36
CA PRO A 494 -19.56 -26.39 -18.45
C PRO A 494 -20.46 -26.43 -17.20
N ASN A 495 -19.95 -26.01 -16.05
CA ASN A 495 -20.71 -25.99 -14.80
C ASN A 495 -21.54 -24.71 -14.60
N PHE A 496 -21.30 -23.65 -15.39
CA PHE A 496 -21.97 -22.36 -15.17
C PHE A 496 -23.49 -22.48 -15.33
N ASN A 497 -23.98 -23.06 -16.43
CA ASN A 497 -25.42 -23.17 -16.69
C ASN A 497 -26.18 -23.92 -15.58
N LYS A 498 -25.53 -24.91 -14.96
CA LYS A 498 -26.08 -25.66 -13.82
C LYS A 498 -26.07 -24.84 -12.54
N THR A 499 -25.03 -24.04 -12.30
CA THR A 499 -24.75 -23.38 -11.02
C THR A 499 -25.18 -21.92 -10.94
N LYS A 500 -25.64 -21.35 -12.07
CA LYS A 500 -25.98 -19.94 -12.25
C LYS A 500 -26.92 -19.36 -11.18
N ASP A 501 -27.83 -20.19 -10.65
CA ASP A 501 -28.80 -19.77 -9.63
C ASP A 501 -28.20 -19.81 -8.22
N MET A 502 -27.24 -20.72 -7.95
CA MET A 502 -26.50 -20.76 -6.67
C MET A 502 -25.46 -19.65 -6.54
N ILE A 503 -24.98 -19.11 -7.66
CA ILE A 503 -24.06 -17.97 -7.65
C ILE A 503 -24.76 -16.73 -7.08
N LEU A 504 -26.08 -16.59 -7.30
CA LEU A 504 -26.87 -15.47 -6.79
C LEU A 504 -26.88 -15.45 -5.26
N GLY A 505 -26.66 -14.27 -4.69
CA GLY A 505 -26.60 -14.10 -3.24
C GLY A 505 -25.25 -14.46 -2.61
N THR A 506 -24.26 -14.94 -3.38
CA THR A 506 -22.89 -15.14 -2.90
C THR A 506 -22.30 -13.84 -2.40
N PHE A 507 -21.75 -13.87 -1.19
CA PHE A 507 -21.07 -12.76 -0.56
C PHE A 507 -19.57 -12.81 -0.85
N ILE A 508 -19.00 -11.63 -1.09
CA ILE A 508 -17.59 -11.46 -1.37
C ILE A 508 -17.10 -10.39 -0.41
N VAL A 509 -16.16 -10.75 0.45
CA VAL A 509 -15.55 -9.80 1.38
C VAL A 509 -14.14 -9.54 0.92
N GLY A 510 -13.81 -8.25 0.78
CA GLY A 510 -12.46 -7.81 0.50
C GLY A 510 -12.28 -6.38 0.98
N SER A 511 -11.03 -5.95 1.07
CA SER A 511 -10.76 -4.55 1.34
C SER A 511 -11.32 -3.65 0.25
N ALA A 512 -11.83 -2.49 0.66
CA ALA A 512 -12.16 -1.42 -0.24
C ALA A 512 -10.87 -0.78 -0.77
N PHE A 513 -10.81 -0.52 -2.06
CA PHE A 513 -9.66 0.11 -2.71
C PHE A 513 -10.12 1.35 -3.49
N PHE A 514 -9.19 2.26 -3.81
CA PHE A 514 -9.48 3.58 -4.40
C PHE A 514 -10.48 4.41 -3.58
N GLN A 515 -10.15 4.63 -2.31
CA GLN A 515 -11.00 5.37 -1.38
C GLN A 515 -10.62 6.85 -1.28
N GLY A 516 -11.64 7.67 -0.99
CA GLY A 516 -11.46 9.12 -0.83
C GLY A 516 -11.13 9.82 -2.16
N GLU A 517 -10.72 11.08 -2.05
CA GLU A 517 -10.40 11.91 -3.22
C GLU A 517 -9.15 11.40 -3.95
N VAL A 518 -8.09 11.09 -3.20
CA VAL A 518 -6.83 10.55 -3.75
C VAL A 518 -7.09 9.22 -4.46
N GLY A 519 -7.75 8.26 -3.80
CA GLY A 519 -8.05 6.97 -4.41
C GLY A 519 -8.87 7.07 -5.69
N LYS A 520 -9.92 7.90 -5.72
CA LYS A 520 -10.73 8.11 -6.94
C LYS A 520 -9.92 8.72 -8.09
N LYS A 521 -9.11 9.75 -7.80
CA LYS A 521 -8.20 10.35 -8.79
C LYS A 521 -7.23 9.31 -9.33
N THR A 522 -6.61 8.52 -8.44
CA THR A 522 -5.67 7.47 -8.82
C THR A 522 -6.36 6.39 -9.68
N GLU A 523 -7.60 6.01 -9.36
CA GLU A 523 -8.39 5.07 -10.17
C GLU A 523 -8.63 5.58 -11.59
N GLU A 524 -9.00 6.85 -11.75
CA GLU A 524 -9.20 7.47 -13.07
C GLU A 524 -7.91 7.50 -13.90
N ILE A 525 -6.76 7.78 -13.26
CA ILE A 525 -5.44 7.70 -13.90
C ILE A 525 -5.16 6.25 -14.31
N PHE A 526 -5.45 5.27 -13.47
CA PHE A 526 -5.26 3.86 -13.81
C PHE A 526 -6.11 3.42 -14.99
N LYS A 527 -7.42 3.74 -14.97
CA LYS A 527 -8.38 3.43 -16.04
C LYS A 527 -7.98 4.06 -17.37
N SER A 528 -7.40 5.26 -17.34
CA SER A 528 -7.03 5.99 -18.57
C SER A 528 -5.68 5.54 -19.15
N ARG A 529 -4.73 5.12 -18.32
CA ARG A 529 -3.35 4.80 -18.75
C ARG A 529 -3.07 3.31 -18.92
N PHE A 530 -3.75 2.45 -18.16
CA PHE A 530 -3.44 1.02 -18.11
C PHE A 530 -4.66 0.18 -18.45
N ASN A 531 -4.46 -0.88 -19.24
CA ASN A 531 -5.53 -1.80 -19.63
C ASN A 531 -6.06 -2.66 -18.47
N SER A 532 -5.32 -2.74 -17.38
CA SER A 532 -5.71 -3.49 -16.18
C SER A 532 -5.06 -2.90 -14.94
N TYR A 533 -5.78 -2.94 -13.83
CA TYR A 533 -5.29 -2.58 -12.51
C TYR A 533 -5.89 -3.55 -11.48
N SER A 534 -5.32 -3.58 -10.28
CA SER A 534 -5.81 -4.42 -9.19
C SER A 534 -5.70 -3.67 -7.88
N ARG A 535 -6.35 -4.14 -6.81
CA ARG A 535 -6.19 -3.61 -5.45
C ARG A 535 -4.73 -3.31 -5.10
N ARG A 536 -3.82 -4.21 -5.46
CA ARG A 536 -2.37 -4.11 -5.17
C ARG A 536 -1.71 -2.88 -5.76
N THR A 537 -2.20 -2.34 -6.87
CA THR A 537 -1.67 -1.07 -7.40
C THR A 537 -1.85 0.08 -6.42
N CYS A 538 -2.96 0.09 -5.68
CA CYS A 538 -3.26 1.09 -4.66
C CYS A 538 -2.39 0.85 -3.40
N ASP A 539 -2.15 -0.41 -3.02
CA ASP A 539 -1.25 -0.75 -1.91
C ASP A 539 0.20 -0.27 -2.19
N TYR A 540 0.71 -0.49 -3.41
CA TYR A 540 2.05 -0.04 -3.79
C TYR A 540 2.20 1.47 -3.90
N TYR A 541 1.13 2.16 -4.33
CA TYR A 541 1.07 3.62 -4.26
C TYR A 541 1.24 4.08 -2.81
N ASP A 542 0.51 3.48 -1.88
CA ASP A 542 0.53 3.83 -0.47
C ASP A 542 1.86 3.50 0.21
N ASP A 543 2.49 2.37 -0.11
CA ASP A 543 3.82 1.99 0.39
C ASP A 543 4.89 3.03 0.02
N PHE A 544 4.93 3.42 -1.27
CA PHE A 544 5.87 4.44 -1.72
C PHE A 544 5.58 5.77 -1.02
N MET A 545 4.32 6.18 -0.98
CA MET A 545 3.93 7.44 -0.34
C MET A 545 4.27 7.43 1.15
N LEU A 546 4.21 6.28 1.84
CA LEU A 546 4.61 6.17 3.24
C LEU A 546 6.10 6.48 3.43
N GLY A 547 6.97 5.88 2.61
CA GLY A 547 8.40 6.17 2.61
C GLY A 547 8.70 7.63 2.24
N ALA A 548 8.00 8.16 1.23
CA ALA A 548 8.18 9.51 0.76
C ALA A 548 7.73 10.57 1.78
N ASN A 549 6.59 10.38 2.45
CA ASN A 549 6.11 11.24 3.55
C ASN A 549 7.09 11.20 4.74
N ALA A 550 7.69 10.04 5.05
CA ALA A 550 8.68 9.95 6.12
C ALA A 550 9.93 10.79 5.81
N ILE A 551 10.40 10.73 4.56
CA ILE A 551 11.54 11.54 4.08
C ILE A 551 11.18 13.03 4.08
N GLU A 552 9.98 13.40 3.63
CA GLU A 552 9.48 14.78 3.71
C GLU A 552 9.49 15.32 5.14
N ILE A 553 9.01 14.54 6.12
CA ILE A 553 9.04 14.93 7.54
C ILE A 553 10.48 15.12 8.01
N LEU A 554 11.41 14.25 7.61
CA LEU A 554 12.83 14.36 7.98
C LEU A 554 13.47 15.61 7.38
N ILE A 555 13.24 15.86 6.10
CA ILE A 555 13.71 17.05 5.39
C ILE A 555 13.17 18.32 6.07
N ASN A 556 11.84 18.40 6.28
CA ASN A 556 11.19 19.56 6.89
C ASN A 556 11.58 19.77 8.36
N SER A 557 12.01 18.72 9.06
CA SER A 557 12.49 18.81 10.45
C SER A 557 14.01 18.97 10.57
N GLY A 558 14.73 19.14 9.46
CA GLY A 558 16.17 19.28 9.46
C GLY A 558 16.90 18.04 9.99
N LYS A 559 16.38 16.85 9.71
CA LYS A 559 16.98 15.57 10.14
C LYS A 559 17.49 14.80 8.94
N ASP A 560 18.56 14.04 9.17
CA ASP A 560 19.18 13.21 8.14
C ASP A 560 18.21 12.12 7.66
N TYR A 561 17.77 12.27 6.40
CA TYR A 561 16.81 11.41 5.72
C TYR A 561 17.47 10.17 5.10
N GLU A 562 18.80 10.05 5.09
CA GLU A 562 19.49 8.86 4.55
C GLU A 562 19.72 7.78 5.61
N LYS A 563 19.50 8.09 6.89
CA LYS A 563 19.58 7.11 8.00
C LYS A 563 18.32 6.26 8.07
N SER A 564 18.47 4.95 7.91
CA SER A 564 17.35 4.00 7.90
C SER A 564 16.50 4.06 9.18
N THR A 565 17.16 4.11 10.33
CA THR A 565 16.50 4.25 11.64
C THR A 565 15.64 5.51 11.76
N ASN A 566 16.04 6.62 11.12
CA ASN A 566 15.25 7.85 11.09
C ASN A 566 14.02 7.69 10.19
N ILE A 567 14.19 7.16 8.97
CA ILE A 567 13.08 6.88 8.04
C ILE A 567 12.04 5.99 8.73
N MET A 568 12.46 4.87 9.30
CA MET A 568 11.58 3.91 9.96
C MET A 568 10.89 4.44 11.21
N ARG A 569 11.48 5.44 11.89
CA ARG A 569 10.85 6.12 13.02
C ARG A 569 9.74 7.05 12.55
N GLU A 570 9.99 7.87 11.53
CA GLU A 570 8.99 8.83 11.03
C GLU A 570 7.90 8.13 10.22
N ALA A 571 8.22 7.10 9.42
CA ALA A 571 7.23 6.31 8.69
C ALA A 571 6.19 5.68 9.63
N ARG A 572 6.58 5.18 10.81
CA ARG A 572 5.63 4.65 11.79
C ARG A 572 4.70 5.70 12.40
N LYS A 573 5.10 6.97 12.39
CA LYS A 573 4.31 8.09 12.91
C LYS A 573 3.52 8.80 11.82
N ALA A 574 3.82 8.53 10.56
CA ALA A 574 3.18 9.17 9.43
C ALA A 574 1.69 8.82 9.40
N LYS A 575 0.88 9.84 9.13
CA LYS A 575 -0.55 9.72 8.90
C LYS A 575 -0.91 10.59 7.71
N PHE A 576 -1.41 10.00 6.64
CA PHE A 576 -1.80 10.72 5.44
C PHE A 576 -2.98 10.06 4.73
N GLN A 577 -3.63 10.79 3.82
CA GLN A 577 -4.64 10.25 2.93
C GLN A 577 -3.95 9.63 1.71
N GLY A 578 -4.01 8.31 1.61
CA GLY A 578 -3.52 7.53 0.48
C GLY A 578 -4.63 7.11 -0.48
N CYS A 579 -4.26 6.22 -1.40
CA CYS A 579 -5.12 5.59 -2.38
C CYS A 579 -6.16 4.66 -1.70
N ASN A 580 -5.77 3.89 -0.69
CA ASN A 580 -6.68 3.03 0.07
C ASN A 580 -7.30 3.70 1.30
N GLY A 581 -7.39 5.04 1.32
CA GLY A 581 -7.93 5.78 2.46
C GLY A 581 -6.84 6.30 3.39
N ILE A 582 -7.14 6.42 4.69
CA ILE A 582 -6.16 6.91 5.67
C ILE A 582 -5.09 5.83 5.89
N ILE A 583 -3.82 6.19 5.68
CA ILE A 583 -2.66 5.35 5.96
C ILE A 583 -2.07 5.75 7.29
N LYS A 584 -1.97 4.79 8.21
CA LYS A 584 -1.34 4.91 9.53
C LYS A 584 -0.85 3.53 9.96
N VAL A 585 0.36 3.47 10.52
CA VAL A 585 0.97 2.24 11.03
C VAL A 585 0.66 2.10 12.51
N ILE A 586 0.48 0.88 13.00
CA ILE A 586 0.31 0.62 14.44
C ILE A 586 1.68 0.75 15.12
N ASP A 587 1.80 1.60 16.14
CA ASP A 587 3.06 1.97 16.80
C ASP A 587 4.01 0.81 17.18
N TYR A 588 3.43 -0.33 17.58
CA TYR A 588 4.13 -1.52 18.07
C TYR A 588 4.21 -2.68 17.07
N THR A 589 3.74 -2.49 15.83
CA THR A 589 3.84 -3.51 14.77
C THR A 589 4.41 -2.89 13.49
N ASN A 590 4.59 -3.71 12.45
CA ASN A 590 4.91 -3.25 11.11
C ASN A 590 3.69 -3.17 10.19
N LEU A 591 2.48 -3.29 10.74
CA LEU A 591 1.24 -3.38 9.98
C LEU A 591 0.48 -2.05 10.02
N ARG A 592 -0.26 -1.79 8.94
CA ARG A 592 -1.26 -0.72 8.88
C ARG A 592 -2.34 -0.92 9.94
N GLU A 593 -2.79 0.17 10.55
CA GLU A 593 -3.77 0.20 11.63
C GLU A 593 -5.18 -0.17 11.18
N SER A 594 -5.62 0.35 10.04
CA SER A 594 -6.96 0.08 9.53
C SER A 594 -7.09 0.33 8.04
N GLU A 595 -8.03 -0.40 7.47
CA GLU A 595 -8.56 -0.26 6.12
C GLU A 595 -10.07 -0.48 6.21
N MET A 596 -10.81 0.12 5.28
CA MET A 596 -12.22 -0.16 5.11
C MET A 596 -12.38 -1.48 4.35
N TYR A 597 -13.34 -2.29 4.78
CA TYR A 597 -13.72 -3.51 4.09
C TYR A 597 -15.08 -3.32 3.41
N THR A 598 -15.22 -3.92 2.24
CA THR A 598 -16.48 -4.00 1.51
C THR A 598 -16.97 -5.43 1.49
N MET A 599 -18.24 -5.60 1.80
CA MET A 599 -18.98 -6.80 1.44
C MET A 599 -19.75 -6.49 0.16
N SER A 600 -19.52 -7.30 -0.86
CA SER A 600 -20.25 -7.26 -2.12
C SER A 600 -21.11 -8.50 -2.27
N GLN A 601 -22.17 -8.39 -3.04
CA GLN A 601 -23.07 -9.50 -3.34
C GLN A 601 -23.29 -9.62 -4.84
N ILE A 602 -23.34 -10.85 -5.34
CA ILE A 602 -23.68 -11.13 -6.73
C ILE A 602 -25.22 -11.12 -6.89
N THR A 603 -25.71 -10.31 -7.82
CA THR A 603 -27.13 -10.24 -8.20
C THR A 603 -27.29 -10.29 -9.71
N TYR A 604 -28.52 -10.51 -10.15
CA TYR A 604 -28.90 -10.44 -11.56
C TYR A 604 -29.72 -9.17 -11.79
N LYS A 605 -29.15 -8.18 -12.49
CA LYS A 605 -29.80 -6.91 -12.83
C LYS A 605 -29.62 -6.64 -14.32
N ASP A 606 -30.68 -6.16 -14.98
CA ASP A 606 -30.66 -5.78 -16.41
C ASP A 606 -30.10 -6.86 -17.35
N GLY A 607 -30.44 -8.13 -17.09
CA GLY A 607 -30.00 -9.26 -17.91
C GLY A 607 -28.55 -9.71 -17.70
N ASN A 608 -27.81 -9.08 -16.77
CA ASN A 608 -26.42 -9.40 -16.48
C ASN A 608 -26.21 -9.70 -14.99
N TYR A 609 -25.22 -10.56 -14.72
CA TYR A 609 -24.71 -10.73 -13.36
C TYR A 609 -23.88 -9.50 -13.01
N VAL A 610 -24.16 -8.91 -11.85
CA VAL A 610 -23.44 -7.75 -11.35
C VAL A 610 -23.03 -7.97 -9.90
N MET A 611 -21.82 -7.55 -9.57
CA MET A 611 -21.33 -7.47 -8.20
C MET A 611 -21.56 -6.04 -7.71
N HIS A 612 -22.35 -5.88 -6.65
CA HIS A 612 -22.60 -4.57 -6.04
C HIS A 612 -22.25 -4.61 -4.55
N GLN A 613 -21.83 -3.48 -4.01
CA GLN A 613 -21.43 -3.38 -2.61
C GLN A 613 -22.67 -3.23 -1.73
N VAL A 614 -22.83 -4.15 -0.77
CA VAL A 614 -24.00 -4.18 0.13
C VAL A 614 -23.67 -3.64 1.51
N ALA A 615 -22.42 -3.74 1.95
CA ALA A 615 -22.01 -3.24 3.25
C ALA A 615 -20.56 -2.79 3.30
N HIS A 616 -20.28 -1.87 4.21
CA HIS A 616 -18.97 -1.31 4.52
C HIS A 616 -18.66 -1.53 5.99
N TYR A 617 -17.44 -1.96 6.28
CA TYR A 617 -16.93 -2.14 7.64
C TYR A 617 -15.68 -1.28 7.83
N TYR A 618 -15.74 -0.37 8.81
CA TYR A 618 -14.71 0.60 9.14
C TYR A 618 -14.21 0.34 10.58
N PRO A 619 -13.14 -0.44 10.77
CA PRO A 619 -12.66 -0.83 12.11
C PRO A 619 -12.40 0.35 13.06
N THR A 620 -11.98 1.49 12.50
CA THR A 620 -11.57 2.70 13.22
C THR A 620 -12.50 3.90 12.95
N GLY A 621 -13.59 3.69 12.20
CA GLY A 621 -14.56 4.72 11.89
C GLY A 621 -15.47 5.05 13.06
N THR A 622 -16.07 6.25 13.05
CA THR A 622 -17.14 6.60 14.00
C THR A 622 -18.39 5.72 13.81
N THR A 623 -18.62 5.28 12.57
CA THR A 623 -19.60 4.26 12.22
C THR A 623 -18.85 3.01 11.78
N VAL A 624 -18.85 1.99 12.64
CA VAL A 624 -18.06 0.77 12.42
C VAL A 624 -18.64 -0.09 11.29
N PHE A 625 -19.96 -0.07 11.11
CA PHE A 625 -20.64 -0.84 10.08
C PHE A 625 -21.74 0.00 9.44
N GLN A 626 -21.79 -0.02 8.11
CA GLN A 626 -22.77 0.68 7.32
C GLN A 626 -23.31 -0.25 6.23
N ILE A 627 -24.64 -0.39 6.16
CA ILE A 627 -25.31 -1.03 5.03
C ILE A 627 -25.40 0.02 3.92
N ALA A 628 -24.81 -0.27 2.76
CA ALA A 628 -24.76 0.63 1.61
C ALA A 628 -25.98 0.46 0.70
N GLU A 629 -26.38 -0.79 0.47
CA GLU A 629 -27.52 -1.17 -0.37
C GLU A 629 -28.33 -2.30 0.27
N GLU A 630 -29.56 -2.50 -0.20
CA GLU A 630 -30.44 -3.58 0.28
C GLU A 630 -29.85 -4.95 -0.07
N LEU A 631 -29.79 -5.84 0.92
CA LEU A 631 -29.31 -7.22 0.75
C LEU A 631 -30.32 -8.03 -0.05
N TYR A 632 -29.83 -8.73 -1.08
CA TYR A 632 -30.65 -9.62 -1.87
C TYR A 632 -30.67 -11.02 -1.24
N TRP A 633 -31.86 -11.47 -0.83
CA TRP A 633 -32.09 -12.84 -0.40
C TRP A 633 -32.93 -13.55 -1.47
N THR A 634 -32.55 -14.77 -1.84
CA THR A 634 -33.32 -15.56 -2.82
C THR A 634 -34.65 -16.05 -2.26
N GLN A 635 -34.82 -16.02 -0.94
CA GLN A 635 -36.07 -16.27 -0.22
C GLN A 635 -36.61 -14.95 0.37
N PHE A 636 -37.93 -14.86 0.61
CA PHE A 636 -38.54 -13.67 1.21
C PHE A 636 -38.03 -13.45 2.65
N GLY A 637 -37.17 -12.45 2.84
CA GLY A 637 -36.67 -12.02 4.15
C GLY A 637 -35.31 -12.61 4.54
N LEU A 638 -34.80 -12.17 5.70
CA LEU A 638 -33.52 -12.61 6.26
C LEU A 638 -33.58 -14.11 6.62
N PRO A 639 -32.74 -14.97 6.04
CA PRO A 639 -32.79 -16.39 6.30
C PRO A 639 -32.18 -16.75 7.67
N SER A 640 -32.48 -17.94 8.20
CA SER A 640 -31.90 -18.42 9.46
C SER A 640 -30.49 -19.01 9.27
N SER A 641 -29.65 -19.00 10.32
CA SER A 641 -28.28 -19.56 10.25
C SER A 641 -28.21 -21.06 9.95
N ILE A 642 -29.30 -21.77 10.27
CA ILE A 642 -29.44 -23.21 10.09
C ILE A 642 -30.55 -23.44 9.06
N ARG A 643 -30.34 -24.38 8.14
CA ARG A 643 -31.37 -24.89 7.25
C ARG A 643 -32.35 -25.68 8.11
N ILE A 644 -33.63 -25.32 8.05
CA ILE A 644 -34.66 -26.18 8.61
C ILE A 644 -34.67 -27.37 7.67
N ASN A 645 -33.98 -28.44 8.04
CA ASN A 645 -34.28 -29.73 7.48
C ASN A 645 -35.75 -29.91 7.80
N ASP A 646 -36.62 -30.09 6.80
CA ASP A 646 -37.97 -30.55 7.04
C ASP A 646 -37.89 -31.54 8.18
N TRP A 647 -38.52 -31.20 9.31
CA TRP A 647 -38.49 -32.04 10.50
C TRP A 647 -38.73 -33.45 10.00
N PRO A 648 -37.81 -34.41 10.18
CA PRO A 648 -38.08 -35.74 9.68
C PRO A 648 -39.37 -36.12 10.38
N CYS A 649 -40.45 -36.30 9.60
CA CYS A 649 -41.53 -37.12 10.10
C CYS A 649 -40.81 -38.34 10.67
N PRO A 650 -40.90 -38.61 11.99
CA PRO A 650 -40.01 -39.55 12.66
C PRO A 650 -40.18 -40.98 12.12
N PHE A 651 -41.11 -41.16 11.20
CA PHE A 651 -41.39 -42.36 10.46
C PHE A 651 -40.81 -42.22 9.04
N LYS A 652 -39.75 -43.00 8.76
CA LYS A 652 -39.42 -43.34 7.38
C LYS A 652 -40.68 -43.92 6.72
N PRO A 653 -40.96 -43.70 5.44
CA PRO A 653 -42.07 -44.37 4.74
C PRO A 653 -42.02 -45.90 4.87
N SER A 654 -40.82 -46.47 5.00
CA SER A 654 -40.58 -47.90 5.26
C SER A 654 -40.86 -48.36 6.70
N LEU A 655 -41.07 -47.43 7.64
CA LEU A 655 -41.46 -47.69 9.02
C LEU A 655 -42.98 -47.52 9.25
N LEU A 656 -43.75 -47.12 8.23
CA LEU A 656 -45.21 -47.20 8.25
C LEU A 656 -45.59 -48.69 8.27
N LYS A 657 -45.96 -49.20 9.45
CA LYS A 657 -46.57 -50.52 9.58
C LYS A 657 -48.07 -50.38 9.48
N VAL A 658 -48.68 -51.14 8.57
CA VAL A 658 -50.12 -51.36 8.60
C VAL A 658 -50.42 -52.08 9.92
N PHE A 659 -51.28 -51.49 10.75
CA PHE A 659 -51.72 -52.12 12.00
C PHE A 659 -52.76 -53.18 11.67
N ASP A 660 -52.29 -54.37 11.29
CA ASP A 660 -53.11 -55.47 10.80
C ASP A 660 -54.14 -55.93 11.83
N GLU A 661 -53.83 -55.84 13.13
CA GLU A 661 -54.78 -56.12 14.19
C GLU A 661 -55.93 -55.11 14.19
N GLY A 662 -55.64 -53.81 14.07
CA GLY A 662 -56.66 -52.76 13.97
C GLY A 662 -57.47 -52.87 12.69
N ARG A 663 -56.81 -53.20 11.57
CA ARG A 663 -57.49 -53.47 10.29
C ARG A 663 -58.43 -54.66 10.42
N THR A 664 -58.01 -55.72 11.09
CA THR A 664 -58.85 -56.91 11.36
C THR A 664 -60.04 -56.55 12.24
N VAL A 665 -59.85 -55.76 13.31
CA VAL A 665 -60.94 -55.28 14.16
C VAL A 665 -61.95 -54.46 13.36
N VAL A 666 -61.48 -53.54 12.50
CA VAL A 666 -62.35 -52.75 11.62
C VAL A 666 -63.11 -53.66 10.64
N TRP A 667 -62.45 -54.64 10.02
CA TRP A 667 -63.10 -55.60 9.12
C TRP A 667 -64.16 -56.44 9.82
N VAL A 668 -63.92 -56.87 11.06
CA VAL A 668 -64.90 -57.60 11.88
C VAL A 668 -66.09 -56.71 12.20
N ILE A 669 -65.86 -55.46 12.63
CA ILE A 669 -66.94 -54.50 12.90
C ILE A 669 -67.77 -54.24 11.64
N CYS A 670 -67.14 -53.96 10.51
CA CYS A 670 -67.82 -53.75 9.23
C CYS A 670 -68.59 -54.99 8.76
N SER A 671 -68.04 -56.20 8.96
CA SER A 671 -68.72 -57.45 8.62
C SER A 671 -69.96 -57.67 9.48
N ILE A 672 -69.86 -57.42 10.80
CA ILE A 672 -71.00 -57.51 11.72
C ILE A 672 -72.09 -56.51 11.33
N ILE A 673 -71.72 -55.25 11.07
CA ILE A 673 -72.66 -54.22 10.65
C ILE A 673 -73.33 -54.63 9.33
N SER A 674 -72.56 -55.06 8.32
CA SER A 674 -73.10 -55.54 7.04
C SER A 674 -74.07 -56.71 7.21
N LEU A 675 -73.73 -57.68 8.06
CA LEU A 675 -74.60 -58.82 8.35
C LEU A 675 -75.90 -58.39 9.06
N PHE A 676 -75.81 -57.41 9.96
CA PHE A 676 -76.95 -56.80 10.62
C PHE A 676 -77.83 -56.02 9.63
N THR A 677 -77.23 -55.30 8.67
CA THR A 677 -77.93 -54.58 7.59
C THR A 677 -78.61 -55.54 6.63
N VAL A 678 -77.96 -56.65 6.25
CA VAL A 678 -78.57 -57.71 5.42
C VAL A 678 -79.73 -58.38 6.17
N ALA A 679 -79.56 -58.71 7.45
CA ALA A 679 -80.62 -59.29 8.26
C ALA A 679 -81.83 -58.36 8.41
N ASN A 680 -81.59 -57.06 8.65
CA ASN A 680 -82.65 -56.06 8.70
C ASN A 680 -83.33 -55.88 7.33
N THR A 681 -82.57 -55.83 6.25
CA THR A 681 -83.12 -55.74 4.89
C THR A 681 -83.99 -56.95 4.57
N ILE A 682 -83.54 -58.17 4.90
CA ILE A 682 -84.33 -59.40 4.74
C ILE A 682 -85.58 -59.36 5.63
N PHE A 683 -85.47 -58.91 6.88
CA PHE A 683 -86.60 -58.81 7.80
C PHE A 683 -87.63 -57.79 7.31
N ILE A 684 -87.19 -56.61 6.87
CA ILE A 684 -88.03 -55.57 6.28
C ILE A 684 -88.68 -56.09 5.00
N TRP A 685 -87.92 -56.71 4.10
CA TRP A 685 -88.45 -57.34 2.88
C TRP A 685 -89.53 -58.37 3.23
N LYS A 686 -89.25 -59.31 4.14
CA LYS A 686 -90.20 -60.36 4.52
C LYS A 686 -91.43 -59.82 5.26
N LYS A 687 -91.31 -58.73 6.02
CA LYS A 687 -92.39 -58.13 6.81
C LYS A 687 -93.26 -57.15 6.01
N PHE A 688 -92.67 -56.40 5.09
CA PHE A 688 -93.34 -55.31 4.38
C PHE A 688 -93.69 -55.64 2.93
N TRP A 689 -92.90 -56.45 2.20
CA TRP A 689 -93.26 -56.85 0.83
C TRP A 689 -94.25 -58.02 0.76
N ALA A 690 -94.55 -58.67 1.90
CA ALA A 690 -95.63 -59.65 1.99
C ALA A 690 -97.03 -59.00 2.16
N LYS A 691 -97.12 -57.66 2.16
CA LYS A 691 -98.38 -56.91 2.27
C LYS A 691 -98.56 -56.02 1.04
N ASP A 692 -99.77 -56.02 0.48
CA ASP A 692 -100.12 -55.18 -0.67
C ASP A 692 -99.81 -53.71 -0.37
N ILE A 693 -98.90 -53.14 -1.17
CA ILE A 693 -98.55 -51.72 -1.11
C ILE A 693 -99.75 -50.94 -1.64
N LYS A 694 -100.52 -50.33 -0.74
CA LYS A 694 -101.66 -49.49 -1.11
C LYS A 694 -101.17 -48.12 -1.56
N MET A 695 -101.62 -47.68 -2.73
CA MET A 695 -101.36 -46.34 -3.24
C MET A 695 -102.05 -45.32 -2.33
N LEU A 696 -101.30 -44.34 -1.84
CA LEU A 696 -101.84 -43.26 -1.02
C LEU A 696 -102.72 -42.35 -1.88
N THR A 697 -104.05 -42.50 -1.77
CA THR A 697 -105.02 -41.66 -2.49
C THR A 697 -105.37 -40.37 -1.74
N GLU A 698 -104.96 -40.24 -0.47
CA GLU A 698 -105.21 -39.08 0.38
C GLU A 698 -103.96 -38.65 1.15
N LYS A 699 -103.89 -37.37 1.51
CA LYS A 699 -102.76 -36.77 2.23
C LYS A 699 -102.75 -37.28 3.68
N GLN A 700 -101.73 -38.04 4.05
CA GLN A 700 -101.53 -38.57 5.41
C GLN A 700 -100.44 -37.76 6.14
N GLU A 701 -100.51 -37.70 7.47
CA GLU A 701 -99.45 -37.13 8.31
C GLU A 701 -98.27 -38.12 8.40
N ILE A 702 -97.05 -37.61 8.27
CA ILE A 702 -95.82 -38.41 8.33
C ILE A 702 -95.70 -38.98 9.75
N SER A 703 -95.69 -40.30 9.88
CA SER A 703 -95.50 -40.93 11.19
C SER A 703 -94.03 -40.79 11.64
N PHE A 704 -93.80 -40.95 12.95
CA PHE A 704 -92.43 -40.98 13.49
C PHE A 704 -91.59 -42.10 12.82
N GLN A 705 -92.21 -43.22 12.47
CA GLN A 705 -91.54 -44.34 11.80
C GLN A 705 -91.10 -43.96 10.38
N ASP A 706 -91.93 -43.22 9.65
CA ASP A 706 -91.58 -42.73 8.31
C ASP A 706 -90.45 -41.70 8.37
N THR A 707 -90.43 -40.87 9.42
CA THR A 707 -89.35 -39.90 9.67
C THR A 707 -88.02 -40.63 9.94
N VAL A 708 -88.05 -41.69 10.75
CA VAL A 708 -86.86 -42.52 11.00
C VAL A 708 -86.35 -43.16 9.70
N ILE A 709 -87.23 -43.71 8.86
CA ILE A 709 -86.85 -44.29 7.56
C ILE A 709 -86.24 -43.23 6.63
N LEU A 710 -86.84 -42.04 6.54
CA LEU A 710 -86.31 -40.92 5.75
C LEU A 710 -84.92 -40.49 6.22
N ILE A 711 -84.70 -40.42 7.53
CA ILE A 711 -83.39 -40.11 8.11
C ILE A 711 -82.39 -41.23 7.79
N THR A 712 -82.79 -42.51 7.89
CA THR A 712 -81.92 -43.65 7.53
C THR A 712 -81.51 -43.58 6.06
N VAL A 713 -82.43 -43.28 5.14
CA VAL A 713 -82.11 -43.11 3.71
C VAL A 713 -81.13 -41.95 3.50
N LEU A 714 -81.32 -40.83 4.20
CA LEU A 714 -80.40 -39.69 4.16
C LEU A 714 -79.00 -40.05 4.68
N VAL A 715 -78.92 -40.80 5.79
CA VAL A 715 -77.66 -41.27 6.37
C VAL A 715 -76.95 -42.25 5.44
N GLU A 716 -77.67 -43.21 4.86
CA GLU A 716 -77.13 -44.15 3.87
C GLU A 716 -76.63 -43.40 2.61
N LEU A 717 -77.35 -42.38 2.15
CA LEU A 717 -76.93 -41.55 1.02
C LEU A 717 -75.63 -40.78 1.34
N PHE A 718 -75.51 -40.24 2.56
CA PHE A 718 -74.27 -39.61 3.02
C PHE A 718 -73.14 -40.62 3.24
N GLN A 719 -73.45 -41.84 3.67
CA GLN A 719 -72.46 -42.92 3.79
C GLN A 719 -71.91 -43.30 2.40
N ILE A 720 -72.77 -43.48 1.40
CA ILE A 720 -72.37 -43.72 0.00
C ILE A 720 -71.56 -42.53 -0.56
N ALA A 721 -71.98 -41.29 -0.29
CA ALA A 721 -71.24 -40.10 -0.71
C ALA A 721 -69.88 -39.95 0.02
N SER A 722 -69.79 -40.40 1.27
CA SER A 722 -68.57 -40.37 2.09
C SER A 722 -67.60 -41.51 1.78
N MET A 723 -68.07 -42.60 1.20
CA MET A 723 -67.26 -43.68 0.62
C MET A 723 -66.59 -43.25 -0.69
N GLY A 724 -66.30 -41.94 -0.87
CA GLY A 724 -65.79 -41.33 -2.09
C GLY A 724 -64.79 -42.24 -2.81
N PRO A 725 -64.94 -42.46 -4.13
CA PRO A 725 -64.15 -43.47 -4.81
C PRO A 725 -62.68 -43.08 -4.78
N ASP A 726 -61.86 -43.98 -4.25
CA ASP A 726 -60.44 -44.04 -4.53
C ASP A 726 -60.29 -44.20 -6.05
N ILE A 727 -59.80 -43.16 -6.72
CA ILE A 727 -59.87 -42.99 -8.18
C ILE A 727 -59.21 -44.18 -8.91
N ASP A 728 -58.22 -44.82 -8.28
CA ASP A 728 -57.52 -45.95 -8.85
C ASP A 728 -58.37 -47.23 -8.89
N ASN A 729 -59.21 -47.47 -7.88
CA ASN A 729 -60.09 -48.65 -7.82
C ASN A 729 -61.31 -48.51 -8.74
N LEU A 730 -61.82 -47.29 -8.95
CA LEU A 730 -62.88 -47.02 -9.93
C LEU A 730 -62.40 -47.29 -11.37
N SER A 731 -61.13 -46.97 -11.67
CA SER A 731 -60.54 -47.26 -12.99
C SER A 731 -60.45 -48.77 -13.28
N GLY A 732 -60.16 -49.58 -12.24
CA GLY A 732 -60.12 -51.04 -12.33
C GLY A 732 -61.50 -51.67 -12.50
N PHE A 733 -62.50 -51.16 -11.77
CA PHE A 733 -63.90 -51.60 -11.90
C PHE A 733 -64.53 -51.20 -13.24
N MET A 734 -64.28 -49.98 -13.72
CA MET A 734 -64.74 -49.52 -15.03
C MET A 734 -64.10 -50.33 -16.17
N LYS A 735 -62.82 -50.72 -16.04
CA LYS A 735 -62.15 -51.65 -16.96
C LYS A 735 -62.77 -53.05 -16.95
N SER A 736 -63.16 -53.57 -15.79
CA SER A 736 -63.76 -54.91 -15.72
C SER A 736 -65.18 -54.95 -16.31
N ILE A 737 -65.94 -53.86 -16.19
CA ILE A 737 -67.25 -53.70 -16.85
C ILE A 737 -67.09 -53.54 -18.36
N THR A 738 -66.11 -52.75 -18.83
CA THR A 738 -65.88 -52.62 -20.28
C THR A 738 -65.35 -53.90 -20.93
N SER A 739 -64.60 -54.75 -20.19
CA SER A 739 -64.16 -56.06 -20.69
C SER A 739 -65.21 -57.17 -20.63
N SER A 740 -66.34 -56.95 -19.94
CA SER A 740 -67.45 -57.92 -19.85
C SER A 740 -68.62 -57.60 -20.79
N VAL A 741 -68.51 -56.51 -21.56
CA VAL A 741 -69.48 -56.10 -22.60
C VAL A 741 -68.85 -56.14 -24.00
N SER A 742 -67.68 -56.78 -24.17
CA SER A 742 -67.07 -57.12 -25.47
C SER A 742 -67.09 -58.61 -25.74
#